data_AF-T1IP83-F1
#
_entry.id   AF-T1IP83-F1
#
_cell.length_a   1.000
_cell.length_b   1.000
_cell.length_c   1.000
_cell.angle_alpha   90.00
_cell.angle_beta   90.00
_cell.angle_gamma   90.00
#
_symmetry.space_group_name_H-M   'P 1'
#
loop_
_entity.id
_entity.type
_entity.pdbx_description
1 polymer ?
#
loop_
_entity_poly.entity_id
_entity_poly.type
_entity_poly.pdbx_seq_one_letter_code
_entity_poly.pdbx_strand_id
1 'polypeptide(L)'
;GYNKEVVCFKEACPSTNGCHVVLYEQREKCCDVCKGCGFNGTHHQSTSEWTEPDDPCVRYTCDAGVITLTRVHCHMPCVDPVPPLPGECCPACPSTSVALRPPSSPAGCIFNETPLQEGDIVYLDHDRCVTCVCQGGNVVCSKRACPILSCPPIKATLKPGACCPECKGSRKIYEITNKCLIGNKVYKSGHKFQLDECTQCECQASTSVCERETCPPILCSESELVKEEGACCHTCRRQEPKGTCISAGIEHKDRSIWKLDACTTCSCQLGDVRCYVEQCRPSDECPPGTRLQTPADQCCPRCVEDAKFPLSDEAVCTVFGDPHYRTFDGRVFNFQGTCKYVLTEDCKEKSFSVRVRNDARSSRSFSWTKTVFLKMNQLKVTLEQYKQVRINGKHVSLPYQHEMVNITEEGFSVLVKTALDVKVLWDGDSFLEISVPPSYQRHLCGLCGNYNHQPNDDLRTRKGNIVGEGDSVEFGRSWRVGSLKQCSRPERLPVRDPVCLLRWDVRIRAVRHCNALKSVVFVKCHRRVNPVLSCLLDMCECPEKRRCYCEALTAYAHECARAGIQLSWRNETDCLAVTCPRGAVYTNCAPSCAQTCFDAPQNTELCSKPCAPGCLCPPKTVLHRGRCIKPHRYKPNSTDTIRGLKCQLKEENYNNPDMDFGLRTSSDQGT
;
A
#
# COMPACT_ATOMS: atom_id res chain seq x y z
N GLY A 1 -11.01 28.26 82.70
CA GLY A 1 -10.12 27.62 81.72
C GLY A 1 -10.95 27.20 80.54
N TYR A 2 -10.64 27.72 79.35
CA TYR A 2 -11.14 27.19 78.09
C TYR A 2 -10.01 27.35 77.06
N ASN A 3 -8.98 26.50 77.16
CA ASN A 3 -8.04 26.30 76.06
C ASN A 3 -8.81 25.55 74.98
N LYS A 4 -9.32 26.28 73.99
CA LYS A 4 -9.84 25.68 72.76
C LYS A 4 -8.63 25.22 71.95
N GLU A 5 -8.48 23.91 71.83
CA GLU A 5 -7.50 23.29 70.94
C GLU A 5 -7.84 23.68 69.49
N VAL A 6 -6.90 24.30 68.79
CA VAL A 6 -7.02 24.63 67.36
C VAL A 6 -6.36 23.49 66.58
N VAL A 7 -7.17 22.66 65.93
CA VAL A 7 -6.70 21.60 65.03
C VAL A 7 -6.57 22.17 63.63
N CYS A 8 -5.34 22.37 63.16
CA CYS A 8 -5.05 22.84 61.81
C CYS A 8 -4.84 21.65 60.87
N PHE A 9 -5.55 21.60 59.75
CA PHE A 9 -5.33 20.64 58.67
C PHE A 9 -4.54 21.30 57.53
N LYS A 10 -3.58 20.59 56.95
CA LYS A 10 -2.83 21.06 55.78
C LYS A 10 -3.67 20.80 54.52
N GLU A 11 -4.15 21.86 53.88
CA GLU A 11 -4.89 21.78 52.62
C GLU A 11 -3.92 21.53 51.45
N ALA A 12 -4.28 20.65 50.52
CA ALA A 12 -3.53 20.41 49.29
C ALA A 12 -3.98 21.41 48.23
N CYS A 13 -3.10 22.35 47.86
CA CYS A 13 -3.46 23.41 46.91
C CYS A 13 -3.48 22.93 45.45
N PRO A 14 -4.45 23.39 44.64
CA PRO A 14 -4.46 23.13 43.21
C PRO A 14 -3.28 23.80 42.52
N SER A 15 -2.82 23.22 41.41
CA SER A 15 -1.76 23.80 40.58
C SER A 15 -2.25 25.11 39.96
N THR A 16 -1.44 26.17 40.07
CA THR A 16 -1.64 27.45 39.37
C THR A 16 -0.76 27.60 38.13
N ASN A 17 -0.05 26.52 37.74
CA ASN A 17 0.79 26.51 36.55
C ASN A 17 -0.06 26.68 35.28
N GLY A 18 0.34 27.62 34.42
CA GLY A 18 -0.38 27.94 33.18
C GLY A 18 -1.48 28.99 33.35
N CYS A 19 -1.80 29.42 34.57
CA CYS A 19 -2.82 30.41 34.80
C CYS A 19 -2.29 31.83 34.64
N HIS A 20 -2.88 32.59 33.73
CA HIS A 20 -2.50 33.99 33.55
C HIS A 20 -2.92 34.84 34.75
N VAL A 21 -4.12 34.62 35.30
CA VAL A 21 -4.63 35.37 36.45
C VAL A 21 -4.82 34.44 37.64
N VAL A 22 -4.08 34.73 38.70
CA VAL A 22 -4.11 33.97 39.95
C VAL A 22 -4.70 34.85 41.03
N LEU A 23 -5.74 34.35 41.69
CA LEU A 23 -6.38 34.99 42.82
C LEU A 23 -5.63 34.58 44.09
N TYR A 24 -5.10 35.57 44.80
CA TYR A 24 -4.40 35.39 46.07
C TYR A 24 -5.19 36.01 47.23
N GLU A 25 -4.92 35.58 48.46
CA GLU A 25 -5.55 36.10 49.70
C GLU A 25 -7.09 36.09 49.64
N GLN A 26 -7.68 35.00 49.12
CA GLN A 26 -9.12 34.83 49.17
C GLN A 26 -9.58 34.65 50.62
N ARG A 27 -10.56 35.45 51.06
CA ARG A 27 -11.16 35.30 52.39
C ARG A 27 -11.58 33.83 52.60
N GLU A 28 -11.15 33.25 53.72
CA GLU A 28 -11.48 31.88 54.14
C GLU A 28 -10.88 30.74 53.30
N LYS A 29 -9.89 31.01 52.42
CA LYS A 29 -9.18 29.95 51.67
C LYS A 29 -7.67 30.01 51.89
N CYS A 30 -7.03 28.83 51.97
CA CYS A 30 -5.59 28.72 52.14
C CYS A 30 -4.80 28.86 50.83
N CYS A 31 -5.43 28.54 49.70
CA CYS A 31 -4.75 28.35 48.42
C CYS A 31 -5.00 29.47 47.41
N ASP A 32 -3.95 29.82 46.67
CA ASP A 32 -4.06 30.57 45.43
C ASP A 32 -4.83 29.75 44.39
N VAL A 33 -5.75 30.39 43.65
CA VAL A 33 -6.57 29.71 42.64
C VAL A 33 -6.57 30.46 41.32
N CYS A 34 -6.67 29.74 40.22
CA CYS A 34 -6.82 30.36 38.90
C CYS A 34 -8.17 31.08 38.82
N LYS A 35 -8.19 32.30 38.29
CA LYS A 35 -9.44 33.01 38.08
C LYS A 35 -10.27 32.28 37.02
N GLY A 36 -11.43 31.77 37.39
CA GLY A 36 -12.40 31.19 36.46
C GLY A 36 -13.44 32.21 35.97
N CYS A 37 -14.48 31.72 35.32
CA CYS A 37 -15.60 32.52 34.85
C CYS A 37 -16.91 32.02 35.46
N GLY A 38 -17.70 32.92 36.03
CA GLY A 38 -19.10 32.62 36.40
C GLY A 38 -20.05 32.97 35.27
N PHE A 39 -20.90 32.04 34.86
CA PHE A 39 -21.91 32.21 33.80
C PHE A 39 -23.16 31.38 34.08
N ASN A 40 -24.35 31.97 33.95
CA ASN A 40 -25.63 31.31 34.20
C ASN A 40 -25.69 30.47 35.50
N GLY A 41 -25.09 30.98 36.58
CA GLY A 41 -25.03 30.30 37.88
C GLY A 41 -24.01 29.16 37.99
N THR A 42 -23.23 28.90 36.94
CA THR A 42 -22.19 27.87 36.89
C THR A 42 -20.78 28.49 36.87
N HIS A 43 -19.82 27.79 37.47
CA HIS A 43 -18.42 28.23 37.49
C HIS A 43 -17.58 27.39 36.52
N HIS A 44 -16.95 28.06 35.57
CA HIS A 44 -16.07 27.49 34.56
C HIS A 44 -14.61 27.76 34.90
N GLN A 45 -13.77 26.73 34.78
CA GLN A 45 -12.33 26.87 34.98
C GLN A 45 -11.71 27.73 33.86
N SER A 46 -10.61 28.42 34.16
CA SER A 46 -9.85 29.10 33.11
C SER A 46 -9.41 28.08 32.04
N THR A 47 -9.39 28.51 30.79
CA THR A 47 -9.13 27.73 29.56
C THR A 47 -10.15 26.64 29.23
N SER A 48 -11.32 26.63 29.89
CA SER A 48 -12.41 25.71 29.52
C SER A 48 -13.17 26.20 28.28
N GLU A 49 -13.63 25.25 27.47
CA GLU A 49 -14.50 25.48 26.31
C GLU A 49 -15.76 24.61 26.43
N TRP A 50 -16.91 25.15 26.02
CA TRP A 50 -18.19 24.41 25.96
C TRP A 50 -19.10 24.98 24.86
N THR A 51 -20.16 24.25 24.52
CA THR A 51 -21.16 24.64 23.51
C THR A 51 -22.47 25.02 24.18
N GLU A 52 -23.28 25.87 23.53
CA GLU A 52 -24.67 26.09 23.94
C GLU A 52 -25.46 24.78 23.76
N PRO A 53 -26.25 24.33 24.75
CA PRO A 53 -27.03 23.09 24.65
C PRO A 53 -28.03 23.06 23.48
N ASP A 54 -28.65 24.21 23.17
CA ASP A 54 -29.71 24.30 22.15
C ASP A 54 -29.20 24.79 20.78
N ASP A 55 -27.96 25.29 20.68
CA ASP A 55 -27.35 25.75 19.43
C ASP A 55 -25.89 25.27 19.33
N PRO A 56 -25.61 24.14 18.65
CA PRO A 56 -24.27 23.58 18.57
C PRO A 56 -23.29 24.46 17.79
N CYS A 57 -23.78 25.49 17.09
CA CYS A 57 -22.94 26.48 16.42
C CYS A 57 -22.46 27.60 17.34
N VAL A 58 -22.93 27.66 18.59
CA VAL A 58 -22.49 28.65 19.57
C VAL A 58 -21.49 28.00 20.53
N ARG A 59 -20.31 28.62 20.62
CA ARG A 59 -19.22 28.18 21.49
C ARG A 59 -18.85 29.26 22.50
N TYR A 60 -18.57 28.79 23.71
CA TYR A 60 -18.09 29.58 24.82
C TYR A 60 -16.68 29.16 25.21
N THR A 61 -15.83 30.14 25.48
CA THR A 61 -14.48 29.91 26.03
C THR A 61 -14.25 30.79 27.24
N CYS A 62 -13.73 30.25 28.34
CA CYS A 62 -13.32 31.02 29.50
C CYS A 62 -11.80 31.25 29.51
N ASP A 63 -11.34 32.49 29.51
CA ASP A 63 -9.95 32.87 29.80
C ASP A 63 -9.93 33.82 31.00
N ALA A 64 -9.50 33.31 32.17
CA ALA A 64 -9.16 34.13 33.32
C ALA A 64 -10.20 35.22 33.72
N GLY A 65 -11.49 34.88 33.72
CA GLY A 65 -12.60 35.79 34.03
C GLY A 65 -13.20 36.51 32.81
N VAL A 66 -12.82 36.10 31.60
CA VAL A 66 -13.39 36.56 30.34
C VAL A 66 -14.03 35.39 29.61
N ILE A 67 -15.32 35.48 29.32
CA ILE A 67 -16.04 34.55 28.46
C ILE A 67 -16.09 35.14 27.07
N THR A 68 -15.76 34.32 26.07
CA THR A 68 -15.97 34.65 24.66
C THR A 68 -17.04 33.74 24.09
N LEU A 69 -18.17 34.33 23.70
CA LEU A 69 -19.22 33.74 22.88
C LEU A 69 -18.84 33.94 21.41
N THR A 70 -18.80 32.85 20.65
CA THR A 70 -18.53 32.89 19.20
C THR A 70 -19.52 31.99 18.48
N ARG A 71 -19.93 32.42 17.28
CA ARG A 71 -20.63 31.54 16.34
C ARG A 71 -19.62 30.91 15.40
N VAL A 72 -19.71 29.59 15.23
CA VAL A 72 -18.85 28.81 14.33
C VAL A 72 -19.22 29.11 12.88
N HIS A 73 -18.21 29.39 12.04
CA HIS A 73 -18.41 29.48 10.58
C HIS A 73 -17.93 28.22 9.90
N CYS A 74 -18.80 27.59 9.13
CA CYS A 74 -18.46 26.38 8.41
C CYS A 74 -17.75 26.70 7.10
N HIS A 75 -16.74 25.90 6.77
CA HIS A 75 -16.04 25.95 5.50
C HIS A 75 -16.38 24.69 4.72
N MET A 76 -16.80 24.82 3.46
CA MET A 76 -17.20 23.66 2.64
C MET A 76 -16.23 23.53 1.47
N PRO A 77 -15.20 22.66 1.58
CA PRO A 77 -14.24 22.42 0.49
C PRO A 77 -14.80 21.53 -0.64
N CYS A 78 -16.10 21.23 -0.65
CA CYS A 78 -16.75 20.36 -1.61
C CYS A 78 -18.00 21.00 -2.22
N VAL A 79 -18.40 20.49 -3.38
CA VAL A 79 -19.56 21.00 -4.14
C VAL A 79 -20.89 20.49 -3.58
N ASP A 80 -20.91 19.24 -3.08
CA ASP A 80 -22.11 18.57 -2.56
C ASP A 80 -21.92 18.18 -1.08
N PRO A 81 -22.10 19.12 -0.13
CA PRO A 81 -21.95 18.85 1.29
C PRO A 81 -23.17 18.07 1.85
N VAL A 82 -22.89 17.15 2.77
CA VAL A 82 -23.90 16.44 3.56
C VAL A 82 -24.34 17.33 4.73
N PRO A 83 -25.65 17.48 5.01
CA PRO A 83 -26.13 18.25 6.15
C PRO A 83 -25.55 17.78 7.50
N PRO A 84 -25.35 18.68 8.48
CA PRO A 84 -24.86 18.31 9.81
C PRO A 84 -25.79 17.32 10.52
N LEU A 85 -25.22 16.41 11.31
CA LEU A 85 -26.01 15.50 12.15
C LEU A 85 -26.68 16.26 13.31
N PRO A 86 -27.74 15.70 13.94
CA PRO A 86 -28.35 16.32 15.12
C PRO A 86 -27.31 16.55 16.23
N GLY A 87 -27.19 17.81 16.69
CA GLY A 87 -26.19 18.22 17.69
C GLY A 87 -24.85 18.66 17.11
N GLU A 88 -24.68 18.67 15.79
CA GLU A 88 -23.50 19.21 15.10
C GLU A 88 -23.80 20.55 14.43
N CYS A 89 -22.78 21.39 14.31
CA CYS A 89 -22.92 22.69 13.65
C CYS A 89 -22.72 22.62 12.14
N CYS A 90 -21.65 21.97 11.69
CA CYS A 90 -21.15 22.15 10.32
C CYS A 90 -21.48 20.96 9.41
N PRO A 91 -21.87 21.23 8.15
CA PRO A 91 -22.06 20.19 7.17
C PRO A 91 -20.74 19.47 6.87
N ALA A 92 -20.85 18.21 6.48
CA ALA A 92 -19.72 17.33 6.24
C ALA A 92 -19.47 17.18 4.75
N CYS A 93 -18.22 17.31 4.33
CA CYS A 93 -17.84 17.03 2.95
C CYS A 93 -17.55 15.54 2.78
N PRO A 94 -18.34 14.81 1.99
CA PRO A 94 -18.08 13.41 1.74
C PRO A 94 -16.81 13.29 0.91
N SER A 95 -15.89 12.44 1.37
CA SER A 95 -14.70 12.11 0.59
C SER A 95 -15.19 11.37 -0.67
N THR A 96 -15.17 12.02 -1.84
CA THR A 96 -15.73 11.50 -3.11
C THR A 96 -14.98 10.30 -3.71
N SER A 97 -14.22 9.54 -2.90
CA SER A 97 -13.70 8.22 -3.25
C SER A 97 -14.58 7.11 -2.66
N VAL A 98 -15.87 7.12 -2.97
CA VAL A 98 -16.85 6.07 -2.57
C VAL A 98 -16.67 4.77 -3.38
N ALA A 99 -15.70 4.69 -4.31
CA ALA A 99 -15.45 3.49 -5.12
C ALA A 99 -14.35 2.55 -4.57
N LEU A 100 -13.67 2.85 -3.45
CA LEU A 100 -12.53 2.07 -2.96
C LEU A 100 -12.50 1.91 -1.42
N ARG A 101 -13.52 1.27 -0.84
CA ARG A 101 -13.44 0.86 0.58
C ARG A 101 -14.09 -0.51 0.86
N PRO A 102 -13.32 -1.51 1.36
CA PRO A 102 -13.87 -2.72 1.97
C PRO A 102 -14.46 -2.41 3.36
N PRO A 103 -15.37 -3.26 3.89
CA PRO A 103 -16.25 -2.95 5.04
C PRO A 103 -15.59 -2.87 6.42
N SER A 104 -14.26 -2.87 6.53
CA SER A 104 -13.57 -3.08 7.81
C SER A 104 -12.37 -2.18 8.10
N SER A 105 -12.13 -1.11 7.34
CA SER A 105 -11.18 -0.06 7.75
C SER A 105 -11.87 1.05 8.54
N PRO A 106 -11.27 1.56 9.65
CA PRO A 106 -11.84 2.65 10.42
C PRO A 106 -12.03 3.86 9.50
N ALA A 107 -13.21 4.48 9.54
CA ALA A 107 -13.57 5.72 8.83
C ALA A 107 -12.36 6.67 8.63
N GLY A 108 -12.05 7.05 7.41
CA GLY A 108 -10.87 7.85 7.07
C GLY A 108 -11.21 8.72 5.88
N CYS A 109 -10.63 9.92 5.82
CA CYS A 109 -11.06 11.00 4.95
C CYS A 109 -9.93 11.41 4.02
N ILE A 110 -10.26 12.16 2.96
CA ILE A 110 -9.25 12.78 2.09
C ILE A 110 -9.48 14.30 2.13
N PHE A 111 -8.44 15.05 2.49
CA PHE A 111 -8.45 16.51 2.46
C PHE A 111 -7.23 17.01 1.69
N ASN A 112 -7.44 17.79 0.62
CA ASN A 112 -6.37 18.27 -0.27
C ASN A 112 -5.35 17.17 -0.64
N GLU A 113 -5.84 16.05 -1.19
CA GLU A 113 -5.04 14.87 -1.58
C GLU A 113 -4.29 14.16 -0.44
N THR A 114 -4.48 14.59 0.81
CA THR A 114 -3.84 13.99 1.99
C THR A 114 -4.81 13.02 2.66
N PRO A 115 -4.42 11.74 2.86
CA PRO A 115 -5.24 10.79 3.59
C PRO A 115 -5.20 11.12 5.10
N LEU A 116 -6.38 11.20 5.70
CA LEU A 116 -6.61 11.45 7.12
C LEU A 116 -7.25 10.23 7.78
N GLN A 117 -6.81 9.91 8.99
CA GLN A 117 -7.45 8.93 9.87
C GLN A 117 -8.59 9.59 10.66
N GLU A 118 -9.53 8.79 11.17
CA GLU A 118 -10.59 9.28 12.06
C GLU A 118 -9.99 10.11 13.22
N GLY A 119 -10.50 11.33 13.41
CA GLY A 119 -10.04 12.24 14.45
C GLY A 119 -8.82 13.08 14.06
N ASP A 120 -8.20 12.86 12.90
CA ASP A 120 -7.11 13.73 12.42
C ASP A 120 -7.64 15.16 12.19
N ILE A 121 -6.86 16.12 12.68
CA ILE A 121 -7.13 17.56 12.54
C ILE A 121 -6.08 18.17 11.61
N VAL A 122 -6.54 18.79 10.54
CA VAL A 122 -5.69 19.56 9.63
C VAL A 122 -6.10 21.03 9.60
N TYR A 123 -5.11 21.88 9.36
CA TYR A 123 -5.27 23.31 9.30
C TYR A 123 -5.12 23.79 7.86
N LEU A 124 -5.87 24.82 7.49
CA LEU A 124 -5.77 25.40 6.15
C LEU A 124 -4.51 26.28 6.08
N ASP A 125 -3.68 26.07 5.06
CA ASP A 125 -2.35 26.70 4.97
C ASP A 125 -2.40 28.24 4.96
N HIS A 126 -3.48 28.81 4.42
CA HIS A 126 -3.72 30.25 4.33
C HIS A 126 -4.56 30.83 5.49
N ASP A 127 -5.22 29.98 6.29
CA ASP A 127 -5.97 30.40 7.48
C ASP A 127 -5.94 29.27 8.52
N ARG A 128 -4.96 29.35 9.42
CA ARG A 128 -4.74 28.32 10.44
C ARG A 128 -5.84 28.26 11.48
N CYS A 129 -6.78 29.20 11.49
CA CYS A 129 -7.96 29.14 12.35
C CYS A 129 -9.13 28.39 11.73
N VAL A 130 -8.99 27.95 10.48
CA VAL A 130 -9.83 26.92 9.87
C VAL A 130 -9.24 25.55 10.19
N THR A 131 -10.02 24.76 10.90
CA THR A 131 -9.69 23.36 11.25
C THR A 131 -10.64 22.43 10.54
N CYS A 132 -10.09 21.40 9.90
CA CYS A 132 -10.85 20.32 9.28
C CYS A 132 -10.57 19.03 10.03
N VAL A 133 -11.64 18.35 10.44
CA VAL A 133 -11.55 17.09 11.19
C VAL A 133 -12.12 15.97 10.33
N CYS A 134 -11.41 14.84 10.31
CA CYS A 134 -11.96 13.63 9.72
C CYS A 134 -12.93 12.95 10.70
N GLN A 135 -14.22 12.92 10.34
CA GLN A 135 -15.26 12.33 11.16
C GLN A 135 -16.20 11.46 10.32
N GLY A 136 -16.25 10.17 10.64
CA GLY A 136 -17.11 9.21 9.95
C GLY A 136 -16.82 9.07 8.45
N GLY A 137 -15.57 9.32 8.01
CA GLY A 137 -15.16 9.29 6.60
C GLY A 137 -15.49 10.56 5.82
N ASN A 138 -16.06 11.55 6.50
CA ASN A 138 -16.33 12.87 5.95
C ASN A 138 -15.38 13.90 6.57
N VAL A 139 -15.03 14.92 5.80
CA VAL A 139 -14.26 16.05 6.31
C VAL A 139 -15.23 17.13 6.79
N VAL A 140 -15.16 17.49 8.06
CA VAL A 140 -15.93 18.60 8.64
C VAL A 140 -14.97 19.75 8.91
N CYS A 141 -15.14 20.87 8.19
CA CYS A 141 -14.30 22.05 8.37
C CYS A 141 -15.06 23.18 9.04
N SER A 142 -14.44 23.78 10.05
CA SER A 142 -14.97 24.92 10.78
C SER A 142 -13.89 25.94 11.07
N LYS A 143 -14.28 27.21 11.01
CA LYS A 143 -13.48 28.35 11.43
C LYS A 143 -13.97 28.81 12.79
N ARG A 144 -13.03 28.96 13.72
CA ARG A 144 -13.30 29.51 15.05
C ARG A 144 -12.62 30.86 15.23
N ALA A 145 -13.30 31.76 15.93
CA ALA A 145 -12.68 32.95 16.47
C ALA A 145 -11.86 32.58 17.72
N CYS A 146 -10.64 33.12 17.83
CA CYS A 146 -9.84 33.06 19.04
C CYS A 146 -10.52 33.64 20.27
N PRO A 147 -10.25 33.09 21.47
CA PRO A 147 -10.77 33.64 22.72
C PRO A 147 -10.24 35.06 22.95
N ILE A 148 -11.06 35.89 23.57
CA ILE A 148 -10.62 37.18 24.13
C ILE A 148 -9.77 36.89 25.37
N LEU A 149 -8.52 37.34 25.29
CA LEU A 149 -7.57 37.15 26.36
C LEU A 149 -7.76 38.20 27.46
N SER A 150 -7.63 37.75 28.71
CA SER A 150 -7.67 38.61 29.90
C SER A 150 -6.44 39.54 30.02
N CYS A 151 -5.36 39.26 29.29
CA CYS A 151 -4.12 40.04 29.27
C CYS A 151 -4.14 41.18 28.24
N PRO A 152 -3.31 42.23 28.41
CA PRO A 152 -3.17 43.26 27.39
C PRO A 152 -2.46 42.71 26.13
N PRO A 153 -2.70 43.29 24.94
CA PRO A 153 -2.14 42.78 23.66
C PRO A 153 -0.62 42.56 23.66
N ILE A 154 0.14 43.41 24.37
CA ILE A 154 1.62 43.27 24.49
C ILE A 154 2.07 41.99 25.21
N LYS A 155 1.17 41.36 25.97
CA LYS A 155 1.41 40.08 26.66
C LYS A 155 0.81 38.90 25.91
N ALA A 156 0.03 39.13 24.85
CA ALA A 156 -0.46 38.07 23.99
C ALA A 156 0.67 37.57 23.10
N THR A 157 0.94 36.26 23.12
CA THR A 157 1.99 35.64 22.32
C THR A 157 1.39 34.52 21.47
N LEU A 158 1.61 34.60 20.16
CA LEU A 158 1.27 33.53 19.24
C LEU A 158 2.46 32.56 19.12
N LYS A 159 2.25 31.28 19.46
CA LYS A 159 3.27 30.25 19.28
C LYS A 159 3.38 29.88 17.78
N PRO A 160 4.58 29.51 17.28
CA PRO A 160 4.72 28.98 15.93
C PRO A 160 3.80 27.78 15.73
N GLY A 161 2.99 27.77 14.67
CA GLY A 161 2.02 26.69 14.45
C GLY A 161 0.60 26.97 14.93
N ALA A 162 0.41 27.84 15.94
CA ALA A 162 -0.89 28.03 16.58
C ALA A 162 -1.82 28.98 15.80
N CYS A 163 -3.13 28.75 15.93
CA CYS A 163 -4.17 29.68 15.46
C CYS A 163 -4.34 30.88 16.41
N CYS A 164 -4.39 30.63 17.72
CA CYS A 164 -4.74 31.65 18.71
C CYS A 164 -3.59 32.03 19.62
N PRO A 165 -3.48 33.32 20.00
CA PRO A 165 -2.50 33.75 20.97
C PRO A 165 -2.88 33.29 22.38
N GLU A 166 -1.88 33.17 23.24
CA GLU A 166 -2.04 32.91 24.68
C GLU A 166 -1.37 34.03 25.49
N CYS A 167 -1.83 34.24 26.73
CA CYS A 167 -1.20 35.20 27.61
C CYS A 167 0.15 34.70 28.14
N LYS A 168 1.19 35.52 27.98
CA LYS A 168 2.53 35.23 28.51
C LYS A 168 2.68 35.72 29.95
N GLY A 169 3.15 34.81 30.80
CA GLY A 169 3.39 35.05 32.22
C GLY A 169 2.13 34.99 33.06
N SER A 170 2.26 35.25 34.36
CA SER A 170 1.15 35.27 35.31
C SER A 170 1.10 36.60 36.06
N ARG A 171 -0.12 37.00 36.45
CA ARG A 171 -0.39 38.13 37.33
C ARG A 171 -1.20 37.64 38.52
N LYS A 172 -0.81 38.07 39.71
CA LYS A 172 -1.56 37.83 40.95
C LYS A 172 -2.45 39.05 41.23
N ILE A 173 -3.73 38.83 41.45
CA ILE A 173 -4.68 39.88 41.81
C ILE A 173 -5.53 39.43 43.00
N TYR A 174 -6.00 40.38 43.79
CA TYR A 174 -7.07 40.12 44.75
C TYR A 174 -8.41 40.05 44.00
N GLU A 175 -9.37 39.27 44.51
CA GLU A 175 -10.69 39.18 43.88
C GLU A 175 -11.43 40.52 43.98
N ILE A 176 -11.83 41.06 42.83
CA ILE A 176 -12.55 42.33 42.72
C ILE A 176 -14.04 42.07 42.46
N THR A 177 -14.82 41.94 43.53
CA THR A 177 -16.26 41.67 43.44
C THR A 177 -16.99 42.73 42.60
N ASN A 178 -17.91 42.28 41.74
CA ASN A 178 -18.75 43.13 40.88
C ASN A 178 -17.96 44.03 39.90
N LYS A 179 -16.73 43.64 39.59
CA LYS A 179 -15.88 44.31 38.60
C LYS A 179 -15.17 43.28 37.74
N CYS A 180 -15.03 43.60 36.46
CA CYS A 180 -14.36 42.75 35.49
C CYS A 180 -13.05 43.38 35.02
N LEU A 181 -12.02 42.57 34.82
CA LEU A 181 -10.68 43.00 34.42
C LEU A 181 -10.33 42.40 33.06
N ILE A 182 -10.16 43.26 32.04
CA ILE A 182 -9.63 42.86 30.72
C ILE A 182 -8.43 43.74 30.40
N GLY A 183 -7.30 43.11 30.12
CA GLY A 183 -6.02 43.79 29.97
C GLY A 183 -5.69 44.60 31.23
N ASN A 184 -5.57 45.91 31.08
CA ASN A 184 -5.29 46.83 32.20
C ASN A 184 -6.55 47.64 32.61
N LYS A 185 -7.72 47.36 32.03
CA LYS A 185 -8.95 48.11 32.27
C LYS A 185 -9.89 47.36 33.19
N VAL A 186 -10.54 48.11 34.08
CA VAL A 186 -11.53 47.60 35.03
C VAL A 186 -12.90 48.17 34.70
N TYR A 187 -13.89 47.29 34.53
CA TYR A 187 -15.28 47.63 34.24
C TYR A 187 -16.16 47.30 35.43
N LYS A 188 -17.19 48.10 35.68
CA LYS A 188 -18.22 47.81 36.70
C LYS A 188 -19.24 46.83 36.14
N SER A 189 -19.81 45.99 37.00
CA SER A 189 -20.93 45.11 36.61
C SER A 189 -22.08 45.92 35.97
N GLY A 190 -22.66 45.38 34.89
CA GLY A 190 -23.65 46.00 34.02
C GLY A 190 -23.08 46.91 32.93
N HIS A 191 -21.78 47.22 32.95
CA HIS A 191 -21.19 48.09 31.93
C HIS A 191 -20.96 47.32 30.62
N LYS A 192 -21.54 47.83 29.53
CA LYS A 192 -21.29 47.38 28.16
C LYS A 192 -20.17 48.18 27.52
N PHE A 193 -19.26 47.50 26.83
CA PHE A 193 -18.11 48.13 26.18
C PHE A 193 -17.71 47.36 24.93
N GLN A 194 -17.13 48.06 23.96
CA GLN A 194 -16.63 47.47 22.73
C GLN A 194 -15.10 47.39 22.81
N LEU A 195 -14.54 46.20 22.55
CA LEU A 195 -13.09 46.00 22.57
C LEU A 195 -12.47 46.32 21.20
N ASP A 196 -13.16 45.94 20.13
CA ASP A 196 -12.83 46.19 18.74
C ASP A 196 -14.10 46.11 17.88
N GLU A 197 -13.98 46.33 16.57
CA GLU A 197 -15.10 46.30 15.61
C GLU A 197 -15.83 44.95 15.56
N CYS A 198 -15.21 43.87 16.06
CA CYS A 198 -15.77 42.52 16.06
C CYS A 198 -16.28 42.05 17.42
N THR A 199 -16.05 42.81 18.49
CA THR A 199 -16.19 42.30 19.86
C THR A 199 -16.93 43.27 20.76
N GLN A 200 -18.12 42.85 21.20
CA GLN A 200 -18.92 43.57 22.17
C GLN A 200 -18.97 42.79 23.49
N CYS A 201 -18.73 43.47 24.61
CA CYS A 201 -18.68 42.85 25.92
C CYS A 201 -19.62 43.51 26.92
N GLU A 202 -20.05 42.74 27.90
CA GLU A 202 -20.72 43.19 29.10
C GLU A 202 -20.03 42.62 30.33
N CYS A 203 -19.76 43.46 31.32
CA CYS A 203 -19.30 42.97 32.62
C CYS A 203 -20.49 42.44 33.43
N GLN A 204 -20.55 41.14 33.67
CA GLN A 204 -21.58 40.50 34.48
C GLN A 204 -20.96 40.00 35.80
N ALA A 205 -21.27 40.70 36.89
CA ALA A 205 -20.63 40.51 38.21
C ALA A 205 -19.10 40.63 38.13
N SER A 206 -18.37 39.51 38.21
CA SER A 206 -16.91 39.46 38.11
C SER A 206 -16.39 38.84 36.80
N THR A 207 -17.28 38.52 35.86
CA THR A 207 -16.97 37.90 34.56
C THR A 207 -17.28 38.87 33.42
N SER A 208 -16.34 39.08 32.50
CA SER A 208 -16.66 39.79 31.25
C SER A 208 -17.24 38.80 30.25
N VAL A 209 -18.47 38.99 29.79
CA VAL A 209 -19.09 38.17 28.75
C VAL A 209 -19.02 38.93 27.44
N CYS A 210 -18.25 38.41 26.49
CA CYS A 210 -17.96 39.05 25.22
C CYS A 210 -18.52 38.23 24.07
N GLU A 211 -19.31 38.86 23.20
CA GLU A 211 -19.72 38.31 21.91
C GLU A 211 -18.72 38.75 20.85
N ARG A 212 -18.18 37.77 20.13
CA ARG A 212 -17.18 38.01 19.10
C ARG A 212 -17.61 37.40 17.78
N GLU A 213 -17.69 38.25 16.77
CA GLU A 213 -18.00 37.84 15.42
C GLU A 213 -16.82 37.07 14.81
N THR A 214 -17.11 35.88 14.30
CA THR A 214 -16.13 35.09 13.55
C THR A 214 -16.18 35.54 12.10
N CYS A 215 -15.06 35.94 11.51
CA CYS A 215 -15.07 36.30 10.09
C CYS A 215 -15.07 35.07 9.18
N PRO A 216 -15.81 35.08 8.06
CA PRO A 216 -15.81 33.99 7.10
C PRO A 216 -14.39 33.77 6.51
N PRO A 217 -14.09 32.57 5.98
CA PRO A 217 -12.86 32.33 5.22
C PRO A 217 -12.83 33.23 3.97
N ILE A 218 -11.70 33.89 3.73
CA ILE A 218 -11.49 34.74 2.56
C ILE A 218 -10.74 33.93 1.51
N LEU A 219 -11.30 33.85 0.30
CA LEU A 219 -10.74 33.07 -0.82
C LEU A 219 -10.25 33.95 -1.98
N CYS A 220 -10.36 35.28 -1.86
CA CYS A 220 -9.84 36.25 -2.83
C CYS A 220 -8.44 36.75 -2.43
N SER A 221 -7.76 37.38 -3.38
CA SER A 221 -6.42 37.94 -3.16
C SER A 221 -6.44 39.18 -2.27
N GLU A 222 -5.31 39.51 -1.63
CA GLU A 222 -5.22 40.69 -0.75
C GLU A 222 -5.59 42.01 -1.45
N SER A 223 -5.34 42.12 -2.76
CA SER A 223 -5.70 43.30 -3.56
C SER A 223 -7.21 43.46 -3.80
N GLU A 224 -8.01 42.43 -3.50
CA GLU A 224 -9.46 42.41 -3.71
C GLU A 224 -10.25 42.53 -2.39
N LEU A 225 -9.52 42.59 -1.27
CA LEU A 225 -10.09 42.78 0.06
C LEU A 225 -10.63 44.20 0.22
N VAL A 226 -11.89 44.29 0.62
CA VAL A 226 -12.54 45.54 1.00
C VAL A 226 -13.08 45.38 2.41
N LYS A 227 -12.75 46.34 3.26
CA LYS A 227 -13.35 46.47 4.58
C LYS A 227 -14.14 47.76 4.61
N GLU A 228 -15.44 47.64 4.79
CA GLU A 228 -16.30 48.81 5.00
C GLU A 228 -15.99 49.44 6.37
N GLU A 229 -16.13 50.75 6.46
CA GLU A 229 -15.84 51.48 7.69
C GLU A 229 -16.76 51.02 8.82
N GLY A 230 -16.18 50.60 9.95
CA GLY A 230 -16.93 50.04 11.09
C GLY A 230 -17.39 48.59 10.93
N ALA A 231 -17.14 47.93 9.79
CA ALA A 231 -17.43 46.50 9.64
C ALA A 231 -16.38 45.65 10.35
N CYS A 232 -16.81 44.56 11.01
CA CYS A 232 -15.90 43.61 11.62
C CYS A 232 -15.00 42.91 10.56
N CYS A 233 -15.61 42.40 9.49
CA CYS A 233 -14.95 41.49 8.55
C CYS A 233 -14.62 42.14 7.20
N HIS A 234 -13.51 41.70 6.61
CA HIS A 234 -13.19 42.00 5.23
C HIS A 234 -14.09 41.17 4.30
N THR A 235 -14.46 41.75 3.18
CA THR A 235 -15.22 41.11 2.10
C THR A 235 -14.44 41.19 0.80
N CYS A 236 -14.73 40.30 -0.15
CA CYS A 236 -14.20 40.42 -1.50
C CYS A 236 -15.03 41.45 -2.28
N ARG A 237 -14.37 42.40 -2.96
CA ARG A 237 -15.05 43.41 -3.80
C ARG A 237 -15.97 42.73 -4.82
N ARG A 238 -17.28 42.87 -4.68
CA ARG A 238 -18.25 42.39 -5.68
C ARG A 238 -18.34 43.40 -6.83
N GLN A 239 -18.07 42.98 -8.07
CA GLN A 239 -18.53 43.69 -9.26
C GLN A 239 -19.99 43.29 -9.55
N GLU A 240 -20.84 44.25 -9.92
CA GLU A 240 -22.19 43.98 -10.40
C GLU A 240 -22.17 43.18 -11.72
N PRO A 241 -23.13 42.27 -11.95
CA PRO A 241 -23.02 41.31 -13.04
C PRO A 241 -23.45 41.93 -14.38
N LYS A 242 -22.53 42.02 -15.34
CA LYS A 242 -22.91 42.06 -16.75
C LYS A 242 -23.08 40.61 -17.18
N GLY A 243 -24.31 40.15 -17.36
CA GLY A 243 -24.64 38.75 -17.64
C GLY A 243 -24.15 38.18 -18.99
N THR A 244 -23.13 38.77 -19.62
CA THR A 244 -22.55 38.36 -20.91
C THR A 244 -21.08 38.71 -20.95
N CYS A 245 -20.25 37.78 -21.42
CA CYS A 245 -18.81 37.92 -21.58
C CYS A 245 -18.43 37.91 -23.08
N ILE A 246 -17.36 38.59 -23.49
CA ILE A 246 -16.89 38.58 -24.88
C ILE A 246 -15.51 37.93 -24.93
N SER A 247 -15.35 36.88 -25.73
CA SER A 247 -14.08 36.16 -25.93
C SER A 247 -13.84 35.91 -27.41
N ALA A 248 -12.67 36.33 -27.91
CA ALA A 248 -12.30 36.25 -29.34
C ALA A 248 -13.35 36.87 -30.30
N GLY A 249 -14.08 37.90 -29.85
CA GLY A 249 -15.14 38.56 -30.63
C GLY A 249 -16.50 37.87 -30.59
N ILE A 250 -16.63 36.75 -29.85
CA ILE A 250 -17.87 36.00 -29.66
C ILE A 250 -18.48 36.37 -28.31
N GLU A 251 -19.79 36.61 -28.29
CA GLU A 251 -20.55 36.88 -27.07
C GLU A 251 -21.02 35.58 -26.43
N HIS A 252 -20.72 35.42 -25.15
CA HIS A 252 -20.99 34.25 -24.32
C HIS A 252 -21.91 34.64 -23.17
N LYS A 253 -23.00 33.89 -22.99
CA LYS A 253 -23.96 34.14 -21.90
C LYS A 253 -23.35 33.84 -20.53
N ASP A 254 -23.84 34.48 -19.48
CA ASP A 254 -23.49 34.14 -18.11
C ASP A 254 -23.63 32.63 -17.83
N ARG A 255 -22.66 32.07 -17.12
CA ARG A 255 -22.46 30.65 -16.81
C ARG A 255 -22.19 29.74 -18.00
N SER A 256 -22.07 30.27 -19.22
CA SER A 256 -21.64 29.46 -20.36
C SER A 256 -20.17 29.07 -20.22
N ILE A 257 -19.85 27.86 -20.68
CA ILE A 257 -18.50 27.30 -20.69
C ILE A 257 -18.17 26.97 -22.14
N TRP A 258 -17.01 27.43 -22.62
CA TRP A 258 -16.52 27.14 -23.98
C TRP A 258 -15.03 26.83 -23.95
N LYS A 259 -14.55 26.16 -25.00
CA LYS A 259 -13.12 25.91 -25.21
C LYS A 259 -12.56 26.91 -26.21
N LEU A 260 -11.46 27.58 -25.85
CA LEU A 260 -10.66 28.38 -26.77
C LEU A 260 -9.75 27.49 -27.62
N ASP A 261 -9.19 26.47 -26.98
CA ASP A 261 -8.37 25.44 -27.60
C ASP A 261 -8.46 24.14 -26.77
N ALA A 262 -7.63 23.16 -27.08
CA ALA A 262 -7.61 21.87 -26.38
C ALA A 262 -7.29 21.99 -24.87
N CYS A 263 -6.54 23.03 -24.48
CA CYS A 263 -6.03 23.34 -23.13
C CYS A 263 -6.79 24.39 -22.34
N THR A 264 -7.53 25.24 -23.02
CA THR A 264 -8.06 26.44 -22.41
C THR A 264 -9.59 26.37 -22.38
N THR A 265 -10.14 26.09 -21.19
CA THR A 265 -11.58 26.12 -20.96
C THR A 265 -11.94 27.44 -20.29
N CYS A 266 -12.79 28.22 -20.94
CA CYS A 266 -13.28 29.47 -20.43
C CYS A 266 -14.71 29.35 -19.95
N SER A 267 -15.02 30.08 -18.90
CA SER A 267 -16.37 30.23 -18.41
C SER A 267 -16.70 31.70 -18.30
N CYS A 268 -17.94 32.05 -18.61
CA CYS A 268 -18.47 33.37 -18.34
C CYS A 268 -19.09 33.34 -16.96
N GLN A 269 -18.57 34.13 -16.03
CA GLN A 269 -19.17 34.29 -14.71
C GLN A 269 -19.36 35.76 -14.44
N LEU A 270 -20.61 36.22 -14.50
CA LEU A 270 -21.05 37.57 -14.19
C LEU A 270 -20.37 38.67 -15.04
N GLY A 271 -19.93 38.34 -16.26
CA GLY A 271 -19.29 39.27 -17.19
C GLY A 271 -17.80 39.07 -17.34
N ASP A 272 -17.20 38.25 -16.47
CA ASP A 272 -15.80 37.87 -16.54
C ASP A 272 -15.60 36.57 -17.30
N VAL A 273 -14.78 36.64 -18.35
CA VAL A 273 -14.22 35.46 -19.00
C VAL A 273 -13.13 34.89 -18.10
N ARG A 274 -13.42 33.77 -17.43
CA ARG A 274 -12.44 33.02 -16.64
C ARG A 274 -11.98 31.82 -17.42
N CYS A 275 -10.78 31.93 -17.99
CA CYS A 275 -10.11 30.85 -18.69
C CYS A 275 -9.20 30.09 -17.75
N TYR A 276 -9.50 28.82 -17.57
CA TYR A 276 -8.60 27.86 -16.97
C TYR A 276 -7.78 27.22 -18.09
N VAL A 277 -6.47 27.44 -18.05
CA VAL A 277 -5.50 26.70 -18.86
C VAL A 277 -5.11 25.47 -18.06
N GLU A 278 -5.51 24.29 -18.53
CA GLU A 278 -5.08 23.02 -17.95
C GLU A 278 -3.55 22.93 -18.05
N GLN A 279 -2.87 22.96 -16.91
CA GLN A 279 -1.42 22.81 -16.84
C GLN A 279 -1.08 21.34 -16.68
N CYS A 280 -0.46 20.79 -17.71
CA CYS A 280 -0.03 19.40 -17.68
C CYS A 280 1.15 19.26 -16.72
N ARG A 281 1.08 18.27 -15.81
CA ARG A 281 2.26 17.85 -15.03
C ARG A 281 3.38 17.48 -16.01
N PRO A 282 4.66 17.82 -15.74
CA PRO A 282 5.77 17.29 -16.52
C PRO A 282 5.78 15.77 -16.36
N SER A 283 5.27 15.06 -17.36
CA SER A 283 5.37 13.62 -17.48
C SER A 283 6.39 13.36 -18.58
N ASP A 284 7.66 13.26 -18.18
CA ASP A 284 8.72 12.92 -19.14
C ASP A 284 8.71 11.42 -19.47
N GLU A 285 7.96 10.59 -18.72
CA GLU A 285 7.93 9.15 -18.92
C GLU A 285 6.56 8.51 -18.63
N CYS A 286 6.00 7.88 -19.66
CA CYS A 286 4.83 7.01 -19.56
C CYS A 286 5.18 5.63 -18.98
N PRO A 287 4.20 4.92 -18.38
CA PRO A 287 4.33 3.50 -18.01
C PRO A 287 4.82 2.64 -19.19
N PRO A 288 5.51 1.51 -18.93
CA PRO A 288 6.04 0.68 -20.01
C PRO A 288 4.89 0.13 -20.86
N GLY A 289 5.04 0.17 -22.18
CA GLY A 289 3.98 -0.21 -23.14
C GLY A 289 2.97 0.90 -23.46
N THR A 290 3.21 2.11 -22.97
CA THR A 290 2.44 3.30 -23.34
C THR A 290 3.37 4.41 -23.79
N ARG A 291 2.93 5.21 -24.76
CA ARG A 291 3.63 6.39 -25.23
C ARG A 291 2.83 7.64 -24.92
N LEU A 292 3.56 8.72 -24.74
CA LEU A 292 2.98 10.03 -24.55
C LEU A 292 2.35 10.47 -25.88
N GLN A 293 1.03 10.60 -25.95
CA GLN A 293 0.31 11.15 -27.10
C GLN A 293 -0.64 12.24 -26.62
N THR A 294 -0.67 13.34 -27.35
CA THR A 294 -1.68 14.40 -27.20
C THR A 294 -2.73 14.20 -28.29
N PRO A 295 -3.92 13.64 -27.98
CA PRO A 295 -4.99 13.53 -28.96
C PRO A 295 -5.45 14.90 -29.45
N ALA A 296 -5.94 14.97 -30.68
CA ALA A 296 -6.67 16.15 -31.14
C ALA A 296 -7.82 16.43 -30.15
N ASP A 297 -7.99 17.69 -29.75
CA ASP A 297 -9.02 18.19 -28.83
C ASP A 297 -8.82 17.93 -27.31
N GLN A 298 -7.66 17.37 -26.91
CA GLN A 298 -7.28 17.22 -25.49
C GLN A 298 -6.03 18.03 -25.16
N CYS A 299 -6.04 18.68 -23.99
CA CYS A 299 -4.93 19.52 -23.58
C CYS A 299 -3.66 18.72 -23.34
N CYS A 300 -3.79 17.76 -22.42
CA CYS A 300 -2.65 17.15 -21.82
C CYS A 300 -2.29 15.87 -22.52
N PRO A 301 -0.98 15.66 -22.75
CA PRO A 301 -0.52 14.39 -23.23
C PRO A 301 -0.95 13.31 -22.24
N ARG A 302 -1.56 12.25 -22.77
CA ARG A 302 -1.87 11.06 -22.00
C ARG A 302 -1.02 9.91 -22.50
N CYS A 303 -0.75 8.98 -21.61
CA CYS A 303 -0.15 7.72 -21.97
C CYS A 303 -1.21 6.90 -22.70
N VAL A 304 -1.06 6.80 -24.02
CA VAL A 304 -1.83 5.88 -24.85
C VAL A 304 -1.02 4.62 -25.05
N GLU A 305 -1.69 3.51 -25.29
CA GLU A 305 -1.02 2.27 -25.70
C GLU A 305 -0.10 2.55 -26.88
N ASP A 306 1.18 2.20 -26.71
CA ASP A 306 2.12 2.32 -27.81
C ASP A 306 1.85 1.17 -28.76
N ALA A 307 1.26 1.46 -29.92
CA ALA A 307 1.00 0.45 -30.95
C ALA A 307 2.29 -0.25 -31.45
N LYS A 308 3.50 0.24 -31.10
CA LYS A 308 4.78 -0.45 -31.32
C LYS A 308 5.21 -1.39 -30.19
N PHE A 309 4.67 -1.24 -28.98
CA PHE A 309 5.01 -2.05 -27.80
C PHE A 309 3.75 -2.34 -26.97
N PRO A 310 2.96 -3.37 -27.33
CA PRO A 310 1.84 -3.76 -26.50
C PRO A 310 2.36 -4.21 -25.12
N LEU A 311 1.76 -3.71 -24.02
CA LEU A 311 1.59 -4.59 -22.86
C LEU A 311 0.99 -5.87 -23.44
N SER A 312 1.58 -7.04 -23.16
CA SER A 312 0.95 -8.27 -23.62
C SER A 312 -0.51 -8.24 -23.18
N ASP A 313 -1.45 -8.45 -24.11
CA ASP A 313 -2.89 -8.58 -23.79
C ASP A 313 -3.13 -9.65 -22.70
N GLU A 314 -2.14 -10.49 -22.44
CA GLU A 314 -2.18 -11.55 -21.43
C GLU A 314 -1.92 -11.04 -20.01
N ALA A 315 -2.76 -11.45 -19.06
CA ALA A 315 -2.49 -11.28 -17.64
C ALA A 315 -1.60 -12.39 -17.09
N VAL A 316 -0.76 -12.04 -16.12
CA VAL A 316 0.30 -12.92 -15.61
C VAL A 316 0.22 -13.09 -14.10
N CYS A 317 0.18 -14.35 -13.64
CA CYS A 317 0.33 -14.73 -12.25
C CYS A 317 1.67 -15.46 -12.06
N THR A 318 2.39 -15.17 -10.96
CA THR A 318 3.68 -15.81 -10.67
C THR A 318 3.74 -16.44 -9.28
N VAL A 319 4.47 -17.54 -9.15
CA VAL A 319 4.85 -18.18 -7.89
C VAL A 319 6.37 -18.30 -7.85
N PHE A 320 7.01 -17.90 -6.75
CA PHE A 320 8.46 -17.94 -6.61
C PHE A 320 8.88 -18.07 -5.15
N GLY A 321 10.12 -18.51 -4.88
CA GLY A 321 10.64 -18.63 -3.52
C GLY A 321 9.83 -19.62 -2.67
N ASP A 322 9.48 -19.23 -1.45
CA ASP A 322 9.18 -20.17 -0.36
C ASP A 322 7.75 -20.31 0.22
N PRO A 323 6.62 -20.24 -0.51
CA PRO A 323 6.31 -19.63 -1.79
C PRO A 323 5.59 -18.29 -1.63
N HIS A 324 6.02 -17.33 -2.43
CA HIS A 324 5.40 -16.04 -2.67
C HIS A 324 4.54 -16.11 -3.93
N TYR A 325 3.39 -15.45 -3.90
CA TYR A 325 2.44 -15.41 -5.00
C TYR A 325 2.23 -13.96 -5.43
N ARG A 326 2.15 -13.74 -6.74
CA ARG A 326 1.63 -12.51 -7.34
C ARG A 326 0.46 -12.88 -8.24
N THR A 327 -0.73 -12.36 -7.94
CA THR A 327 -1.96 -12.64 -8.68
C THR A 327 -1.98 -11.94 -10.04
N PHE A 328 -2.99 -12.26 -10.85
CA PHE A 328 -3.19 -11.63 -12.16
C PHE A 328 -3.36 -10.11 -12.07
N ASP A 329 -3.99 -9.61 -11.01
CA ASP A 329 -4.23 -8.18 -10.79
C ASP A 329 -3.09 -7.50 -10.00
N GLY A 330 -2.03 -8.25 -9.69
CA GLY A 330 -0.78 -7.73 -9.10
C GLY A 330 -0.69 -7.78 -7.58
N ARG A 331 -1.65 -8.39 -6.87
CA ARG A 331 -1.60 -8.59 -5.42
C ARG A 331 -0.50 -9.58 -5.06
N VAL A 332 0.40 -9.18 -4.15
CA VAL A 332 1.46 -10.05 -3.62
C VAL A 332 1.07 -10.56 -2.25
N PHE A 333 1.22 -11.87 -1.99
CA PHE A 333 1.02 -12.46 -0.67
C PHE A 333 1.91 -13.69 -0.44
N ASN A 334 2.07 -14.06 0.83
CA ASN A 334 2.92 -15.18 1.25
C ASN A 334 2.05 -16.31 1.79
N PHE A 335 2.27 -17.55 1.32
CA PHE A 335 1.51 -18.70 1.79
C PHE A 335 2.30 -20.01 1.75
N GLN A 336 2.74 -20.47 2.91
CA GLN A 336 3.63 -21.64 3.06
C GLN A 336 2.87 -22.97 3.27
N GLY A 337 1.93 -23.27 2.38
CA GLY A 337 1.18 -24.52 2.41
C GLY A 337 1.98 -25.72 1.87
N THR A 338 1.88 -26.91 2.47
CA THR A 338 2.59 -28.17 2.06
C THR A 338 1.68 -29.21 1.40
N CYS A 339 0.55 -28.75 0.86
CA CYS A 339 -0.46 -29.59 0.22
C CYS A 339 -0.52 -29.34 -1.30
N LYS A 340 -1.55 -29.91 -1.93
CA LYS A 340 -1.96 -29.56 -3.29
C LYS A 340 -2.99 -28.42 -3.23
N TYR A 341 -2.83 -27.39 -4.05
CA TYR A 341 -3.69 -26.21 -4.11
C TYR A 341 -4.14 -25.91 -5.53
N VAL A 342 -5.31 -25.30 -5.68
CA VAL A 342 -5.73 -24.69 -6.96
C VAL A 342 -5.01 -23.36 -7.10
N LEU A 343 -4.13 -23.27 -8.10
CA LEU A 343 -3.42 -22.03 -8.39
C LEU A 343 -4.35 -21.08 -9.16
N THR A 344 -4.92 -21.57 -10.25
CA THR A 344 -5.98 -20.88 -10.99
C THR A 344 -6.81 -21.92 -11.74
N GLU A 345 -8.11 -21.71 -11.85
CA GLU A 345 -8.97 -22.46 -12.76
C GLU A 345 -10.04 -21.54 -13.35
N ASP A 346 -10.53 -21.91 -14.54
CA ASP A 346 -11.69 -21.26 -15.11
C ASP A 346 -12.92 -21.70 -14.32
N CYS A 347 -13.48 -20.76 -13.56
CA CYS A 347 -14.57 -21.01 -12.64
C CYS A 347 -15.94 -20.80 -13.27
N LYS A 348 -16.00 -20.24 -14.48
CA LYS A 348 -17.22 -20.03 -15.26
C LYS A 348 -17.46 -21.17 -16.24
N GLU A 349 -16.58 -21.36 -17.22
CA GLU A 349 -16.76 -22.37 -18.29
C GLU A 349 -16.08 -23.70 -17.97
N LYS A 350 -15.27 -23.76 -16.90
CA LYS A 350 -14.51 -24.96 -16.48
C LYS A 350 -13.57 -25.49 -17.57
N SER A 351 -13.06 -24.62 -18.44
CA SER A 351 -12.21 -25.00 -19.58
C SER A 351 -10.83 -25.53 -19.18
N PHE A 352 -10.22 -25.01 -18.10
CA PHE A 352 -8.92 -25.47 -17.59
C PHE A 352 -8.79 -25.36 -16.07
N SER A 353 -7.83 -26.09 -15.49
CA SER A 353 -7.44 -26.00 -14.08
C SER A 353 -5.94 -26.21 -13.93
N VAL A 354 -5.25 -25.23 -13.34
CA VAL A 354 -3.85 -25.28 -12.94
C VAL A 354 -3.75 -25.47 -11.43
N ARG A 355 -3.03 -26.51 -11.01
CA ARG A 355 -2.85 -26.86 -9.61
C ARG A 355 -1.37 -27.02 -9.31
N VAL A 356 -0.97 -26.61 -8.11
CA VAL A 356 0.40 -26.78 -7.63
C VAL A 356 0.43 -27.71 -6.43
N ARG A 357 1.47 -28.54 -6.36
CA ARG A 357 1.80 -29.28 -5.14
C ARG A 357 3.06 -28.69 -4.56
N ASN A 358 2.95 -28.22 -3.33
CA ASN A 358 4.07 -27.66 -2.60
C ASN A 358 4.59 -28.70 -1.61
N ASP A 359 5.91 -28.77 -1.44
CA ASP A 359 6.56 -29.73 -0.53
C ASP A 359 7.70 -29.06 0.22
N ALA A 360 7.96 -29.51 1.45
CA ALA A 360 8.85 -28.84 2.39
C ALA A 360 10.35 -29.16 2.23
N ARG A 361 10.70 -30.04 1.28
CA ARG A 361 12.09 -30.43 0.92
C ARG A 361 13.02 -30.59 2.14
N SER A 362 12.55 -31.29 3.17
CA SER A 362 13.29 -31.55 4.42
C SER A 362 13.58 -30.33 5.33
N SER A 363 13.18 -29.10 4.96
CA SER A 363 13.25 -27.91 5.83
C SER A 363 12.15 -27.94 6.89
N ARG A 364 12.22 -27.30 8.07
CA ARG A 364 11.15 -27.36 9.08
C ARG A 364 10.00 -26.35 8.91
N SER A 365 10.14 -25.36 8.01
CA SER A 365 9.23 -24.21 7.91
C SER A 365 8.78 -23.83 6.47
N PHE A 366 9.41 -24.36 5.41
CA PHE A 366 9.15 -23.91 4.02
C PHE A 366 8.33 -24.88 3.21
N SER A 367 7.76 -24.38 2.11
CA SER A 367 7.30 -25.22 1.02
C SER A 367 7.70 -24.62 -0.33
N TRP A 368 8.11 -25.48 -1.26
CA TRP A 368 8.41 -25.11 -2.63
C TRP A 368 7.47 -25.83 -3.58
N THR A 369 7.17 -25.19 -4.71
CA THR A 369 6.51 -25.87 -5.83
C THR A 369 7.33 -27.10 -6.22
N LYS A 370 6.69 -28.27 -6.16
CA LYS A 370 7.29 -29.57 -6.51
C LYS A 370 6.71 -30.11 -7.80
N THR A 371 5.43 -29.84 -8.05
CA THR A 371 4.74 -30.35 -9.22
C THR A 371 3.64 -29.40 -9.65
N VAL A 372 3.60 -29.09 -10.94
CA VAL A 372 2.54 -28.30 -11.56
C VAL A 372 1.65 -29.24 -12.38
N PHE A 373 0.34 -29.09 -12.24
CA PHE A 373 -0.66 -29.86 -12.96
C PHE A 373 -1.50 -28.91 -13.79
N LEU A 374 -1.51 -29.08 -15.11
CA LEU A 374 -2.47 -28.46 -16.00
C LEU A 374 -3.45 -29.53 -16.48
N LYS A 375 -4.74 -29.28 -16.27
CA LYS A 375 -5.83 -30.12 -16.79
C LYS A 375 -6.69 -29.29 -17.74
N MET A 376 -6.91 -29.80 -18.94
CA MET A 376 -7.81 -29.26 -19.96
C MET A 376 -8.53 -30.42 -20.64
N ASN A 377 -9.86 -30.44 -20.60
CA ASN A 377 -10.64 -31.57 -21.12
C ASN A 377 -10.13 -32.92 -20.57
N GLN A 378 -9.71 -33.83 -21.46
CA GLN A 378 -9.11 -35.12 -21.12
C GLN A 378 -7.58 -35.07 -20.99
N LEU A 379 -6.94 -33.96 -21.40
CA LEU A 379 -5.50 -33.77 -21.35
C LEU A 379 -5.03 -33.42 -19.94
N LYS A 380 -3.99 -34.12 -19.47
CA LYS A 380 -3.29 -33.85 -18.22
C LYS A 380 -1.80 -33.67 -18.49
N VAL A 381 -1.33 -32.44 -18.32
CA VAL A 381 0.10 -32.11 -18.36
C VAL A 381 0.60 -32.01 -16.92
N THR A 382 1.68 -32.72 -16.60
CA THR A 382 2.34 -32.68 -15.30
C THR A 382 3.78 -32.24 -15.49
N LEU A 383 4.15 -31.13 -14.86
CA LEU A 383 5.52 -30.61 -14.83
C LEU A 383 6.12 -30.94 -13.47
N GLU A 384 7.18 -31.73 -13.47
CA GLU A 384 7.90 -32.17 -12.27
C GLU A 384 9.22 -31.38 -12.16
N GLN A 385 9.93 -31.55 -11.03
CA GLN A 385 11.25 -30.95 -10.85
C GLN A 385 12.24 -31.43 -11.92
N TYR A 386 13.29 -30.63 -12.15
CA TYR A 386 14.31 -30.91 -13.17
C TYR A 386 13.71 -30.98 -14.58
N LYS A 387 12.66 -30.19 -14.85
CA LYS A 387 12.01 -30.04 -16.16
C LYS A 387 11.42 -31.33 -16.74
N GLN A 388 11.09 -32.31 -15.91
CA GLN A 388 10.45 -33.54 -16.38
C GLN A 388 8.98 -33.28 -16.70
N VAL A 389 8.54 -33.73 -17.87
CA VAL A 389 7.17 -33.51 -18.36
C VAL A 389 6.47 -34.85 -18.57
N ARG A 390 5.23 -34.95 -18.06
CA ARG A 390 4.33 -36.07 -18.34
C ARG A 390 3.05 -35.62 -19.02
N ILE A 391 2.65 -36.35 -20.04
CA ILE A 391 1.37 -36.20 -20.72
C ILE A 391 0.54 -37.45 -20.44
N ASN A 392 -0.62 -37.27 -19.81
CA ASN A 392 -1.52 -38.37 -19.41
C ASN A 392 -0.82 -39.49 -18.64
N GLY A 393 0.15 -39.13 -17.80
CA GLY A 393 0.93 -40.04 -16.95
C GLY A 393 2.19 -40.64 -17.58
N LYS A 394 2.40 -40.46 -18.90
CA LYS A 394 3.60 -40.93 -19.61
C LYS A 394 4.62 -39.81 -19.76
N HIS A 395 5.89 -40.11 -19.52
CA HIS A 395 7.00 -39.16 -19.75
C HIS A 395 7.17 -38.88 -21.24
N VAL A 396 7.44 -37.63 -21.59
CA VAL A 396 7.69 -37.18 -22.98
C VAL A 396 9.03 -36.46 -23.09
N SER A 397 9.67 -36.53 -24.26
CA SER A 397 10.81 -35.68 -24.61
C SER A 397 10.33 -34.32 -25.11
N LEU A 398 11.14 -33.28 -24.88
CA LEU A 398 10.89 -31.94 -25.39
C LEU A 398 11.74 -31.68 -26.65
N PRO A 399 11.23 -30.93 -27.64
CA PRO A 399 9.90 -30.32 -27.71
C PRO A 399 8.81 -31.37 -27.96
N TYR A 400 7.62 -31.14 -27.41
CA TYR A 400 6.45 -32.00 -27.57
C TYR A 400 5.32 -31.19 -28.19
N GLN A 401 4.78 -31.67 -29.30
CA GLN A 401 3.67 -31.01 -30.00
C GLN A 401 2.49 -31.97 -30.14
N HIS A 402 1.30 -31.46 -29.84
CA HIS A 402 0.02 -32.14 -29.92
C HIS A 402 -1.05 -31.10 -30.27
N GLU A 403 -2.19 -31.50 -30.83
CA GLU A 403 -3.26 -30.58 -31.28
C GLU A 403 -3.65 -29.53 -30.22
N MET A 404 -3.75 -29.95 -28.96
CA MET A 404 -4.13 -29.07 -27.84
C MET A 404 -2.95 -28.41 -27.09
N VAL A 405 -1.70 -28.84 -27.30
CA VAL A 405 -0.56 -28.35 -26.51
C VAL A 405 0.76 -28.40 -27.27
N ASN A 406 1.56 -27.35 -27.12
CA ASN A 406 2.94 -27.28 -27.58
C ASN A 406 3.85 -27.01 -26.37
N ILE A 407 4.84 -27.85 -26.14
CA ILE A 407 5.73 -27.80 -24.99
C ILE A 407 7.16 -27.72 -25.47
N THR A 408 7.86 -26.65 -25.12
CA THR A 408 9.25 -26.40 -25.54
C THR A 408 10.13 -25.99 -24.36
N GLU A 409 11.43 -26.19 -24.47
CA GLU A 409 12.39 -25.53 -23.57
C GLU A 409 12.65 -24.10 -24.05
N GLU A 410 12.62 -23.14 -23.13
CA GLU A 410 12.94 -21.73 -23.35
C GLU A 410 13.92 -21.27 -22.29
N GLY A 411 15.20 -21.16 -22.67
CA GLY A 411 16.31 -20.88 -21.75
C GLY A 411 16.37 -21.89 -20.59
N PHE A 412 16.19 -21.41 -19.37
CA PHE A 412 16.21 -22.24 -18.17
C PHE A 412 14.83 -22.78 -17.75
N SER A 413 13.81 -22.65 -18.59
CA SER A 413 12.43 -23.02 -18.26
C SER A 413 11.79 -23.94 -19.30
N VAL A 414 10.71 -24.61 -18.92
CA VAL A 414 9.78 -25.30 -19.81
C VAL A 414 8.58 -24.41 -20.03
N LEU A 415 8.24 -24.13 -21.28
CA LEU A 415 7.05 -23.41 -21.67
C LEU A 415 6.02 -24.37 -22.25
N VAL A 416 4.84 -24.42 -21.64
CA VAL A 416 3.64 -25.08 -22.15
C VAL A 416 2.74 -24.00 -22.76
N LYS A 417 2.47 -24.07 -24.06
CA LYS A 417 1.43 -23.28 -24.74
C LYS A 417 0.25 -24.19 -25.06
N THR A 418 -0.95 -23.76 -24.76
CA THR A 418 -2.17 -24.55 -25.00
C THR A 418 -2.99 -23.96 -26.14
N ALA A 419 -3.92 -24.73 -26.70
CA ALA A 419 -4.87 -24.24 -27.70
C ALA A 419 -5.90 -23.22 -27.14
N LEU A 420 -5.94 -23.01 -25.81
CA LEU A 420 -6.76 -21.98 -25.16
C LEU A 420 -5.95 -20.69 -24.88
N ASP A 421 -4.75 -20.58 -25.45
CA ASP A 421 -3.77 -19.52 -25.19
C ASP A 421 -3.34 -19.34 -23.73
N VAL A 422 -3.70 -20.29 -22.86
CA VAL A 422 -3.13 -20.41 -21.51
C VAL A 422 -1.69 -20.90 -21.64
N LYS A 423 -0.76 -20.19 -21.01
CA LYS A 423 0.67 -20.52 -20.99
C LYS A 423 1.13 -20.84 -19.57
N VAL A 424 2.01 -21.84 -19.45
CA VAL A 424 2.65 -22.22 -18.19
C VAL A 424 4.15 -22.27 -18.40
N LEU A 425 4.89 -21.38 -17.73
CA LEU A 425 6.34 -21.33 -17.73
C LEU A 425 6.86 -21.82 -16.39
N TRP A 426 7.68 -22.87 -16.40
CA TRP A 426 8.19 -23.53 -15.18
C TRP A 426 9.70 -23.75 -15.27
N ASP A 427 10.45 -23.25 -14.30
CA ASP A 427 11.93 -23.35 -14.28
C ASP A 427 12.45 -24.76 -13.90
N GLY A 428 11.56 -25.64 -13.42
CA GLY A 428 11.95 -26.96 -12.91
C GLY A 428 12.30 -26.98 -11.43
N ASP A 429 12.23 -25.86 -10.73
CA ASP A 429 12.62 -25.72 -9.34
C ASP A 429 11.62 -24.93 -8.48
N SER A 430 11.49 -23.62 -8.63
CA SER A 430 10.63 -22.81 -7.74
C SER A 430 9.89 -21.68 -8.43
N PHE A 431 10.31 -21.24 -9.62
CA PHE A 431 9.63 -20.21 -10.39
C PHE A 431 8.57 -20.79 -11.33
N LEU A 432 7.34 -20.36 -11.15
CA LEU A 432 6.19 -20.67 -12.00
C LEU A 432 5.53 -19.38 -12.46
N GLU A 433 5.17 -19.32 -13.74
CA GLU A 433 4.43 -18.23 -14.32
C GLU A 433 3.28 -18.77 -15.17
N ILE A 434 2.10 -18.18 -14.99
CA ILE A 434 0.87 -18.50 -15.73
C ILE A 434 0.43 -17.24 -16.47
N SER A 435 0.28 -17.35 -17.79
CA SER A 435 -0.25 -16.26 -18.63
C SER A 435 -1.57 -16.67 -19.25
N VAL A 436 -2.56 -15.79 -19.25
CA VAL A 436 -3.91 -16.02 -19.77
C VAL A 436 -4.39 -14.83 -20.61
N PRO A 437 -5.14 -15.04 -21.71
CA PRO A 437 -5.67 -13.95 -22.53
C PRO A 437 -6.79 -13.15 -21.82
N PRO A 438 -7.11 -11.93 -22.31
CA PRO A 438 -8.17 -11.07 -21.74
C PRO A 438 -9.55 -11.74 -21.67
N SER A 439 -9.81 -12.72 -22.53
CA SER A 439 -11.08 -13.46 -22.56
C SER A 439 -11.40 -14.19 -21.25
N TYR A 440 -10.41 -14.39 -20.38
CA TYR A 440 -10.60 -14.99 -19.05
C TYR A 440 -10.84 -13.97 -17.92
N GLN A 441 -10.94 -12.67 -18.25
CA GLN A 441 -11.23 -11.64 -17.26
C GLN A 441 -12.54 -11.96 -16.53
N ARG A 442 -12.51 -11.97 -15.18
CA ARG A 442 -13.61 -12.33 -14.27
C ARG A 442 -14.10 -13.78 -14.38
N HIS A 443 -13.43 -14.65 -15.14
CA HIS A 443 -13.77 -16.07 -15.23
C HIS A 443 -12.95 -16.92 -14.26
N LEU A 444 -11.81 -16.42 -13.79
CA LEU A 444 -10.84 -17.21 -13.03
C LEU A 444 -11.14 -17.20 -11.54
N CYS A 445 -10.68 -18.23 -10.84
CA CYS A 445 -10.56 -18.23 -9.38
C CYS A 445 -9.42 -19.15 -8.92
N GLY A 446 -8.92 -18.94 -7.70
CA GLY A 446 -7.79 -19.69 -7.15
C GLY A 446 -6.85 -18.80 -6.34
N LEU A 447 -5.65 -19.31 -6.06
CA LEU A 447 -4.58 -18.52 -5.42
C LEU A 447 -4.09 -17.33 -6.28
N CYS A 448 -4.28 -17.37 -7.60
CA CYS A 448 -3.95 -16.26 -8.52
C CYS A 448 -5.04 -15.18 -8.62
N GLY A 449 -6.07 -15.21 -7.77
CA GLY A 449 -7.13 -14.22 -7.80
C GLY A 449 -8.21 -14.49 -8.84
N ASN A 450 -9.03 -13.48 -9.12
CA ASN A 450 -10.20 -13.60 -10.01
C ASN A 450 -10.04 -12.89 -11.37
N TYR A 451 -8.91 -12.20 -11.57
CA TYR A 451 -8.56 -11.49 -12.79
C TYR A 451 -9.65 -10.47 -13.21
N ASN A 452 -9.96 -9.53 -12.31
CA ASN A 452 -10.97 -8.49 -12.55
C ASN A 452 -10.36 -7.08 -12.60
N HIS A 453 -9.03 -6.96 -12.56
CA HIS A 453 -8.23 -5.75 -12.41
C HIS A 453 -8.36 -5.07 -11.03
N GLN A 454 -8.72 -5.81 -9.98
CA GLN A 454 -8.87 -5.31 -8.61
C GLN A 454 -8.05 -6.15 -7.61
N PRO A 455 -6.79 -5.77 -7.35
CA PRO A 455 -5.91 -6.55 -6.46
C PRO A 455 -6.42 -6.68 -5.01
N ASN A 456 -7.34 -5.82 -4.59
CA ASN A 456 -7.85 -5.80 -3.22
C ASN A 456 -8.84 -6.93 -2.92
N ASP A 457 -9.43 -7.56 -3.94
CA ASP A 457 -10.38 -8.67 -3.75
C ASP A 457 -9.83 -10.04 -4.15
N ASP A 458 -8.54 -10.09 -4.52
CA ASP A 458 -7.84 -11.30 -4.94
C ASP A 458 -7.69 -12.36 -3.84
N LEU A 459 -7.67 -11.93 -2.57
CA LEU A 459 -7.64 -12.85 -1.41
C LEU A 459 -9.04 -13.39 -1.08
N ARG A 460 -9.77 -13.81 -2.11
CA ARG A 460 -11.10 -14.41 -2.00
C ARG A 460 -11.01 -15.90 -1.77
N THR A 461 -11.43 -16.34 -0.59
CA THR A 461 -11.48 -17.75 -0.23
C THR A 461 -12.39 -18.55 -1.18
N ARG A 462 -12.21 -19.87 -1.22
CA ARG A 462 -13.09 -20.78 -2.00
C ARG A 462 -14.59 -20.65 -1.65
N LYS A 463 -14.93 -20.16 -0.45
CA LYS A 463 -16.32 -19.90 -0.01
C LYS A 463 -16.87 -18.54 -0.45
N GLY A 464 -16.05 -17.68 -1.05
CA GLY A 464 -16.43 -16.35 -1.54
C GLY A 464 -16.06 -15.19 -0.61
N ASN A 465 -15.62 -15.46 0.62
CA ASN A 465 -15.20 -14.43 1.58
C ASN A 465 -13.86 -13.82 1.19
N ILE A 466 -13.74 -12.51 1.21
CA ILE A 466 -12.47 -11.79 1.04
C ILE A 466 -11.82 -11.66 2.42
N VAL A 467 -10.55 -12.03 2.54
CA VAL A 467 -9.78 -11.89 3.79
C VAL A 467 -8.66 -10.86 3.65
N GLY A 468 -8.20 -10.31 4.78
CA GLY A 468 -7.13 -9.32 4.81
C GLY A 468 -5.75 -9.93 4.57
N GLU A 469 -4.73 -9.07 4.47
CA GLU A 469 -3.34 -9.49 4.27
C GLU A 469 -2.79 -10.37 5.41
N GLY A 470 -3.17 -10.04 6.66
CA GLY A 470 -2.79 -10.81 7.85
C GLY A 470 -3.35 -12.24 7.87
N ASP A 471 -4.34 -12.53 7.02
CA ASP A 471 -5.05 -13.81 6.94
C ASP A 471 -4.73 -14.58 5.65
N SER A 472 -3.59 -14.28 4.99
CA SER A 472 -3.14 -14.98 3.78
C SER A 472 -3.06 -16.51 3.96
N VAL A 473 -2.82 -16.96 5.18
CA VAL A 473 -2.82 -18.38 5.57
C VAL A 473 -4.22 -18.99 5.48
N GLU A 474 -5.26 -18.29 5.94
CA GLU A 474 -6.65 -18.74 5.82
C GLU A 474 -7.07 -18.80 4.35
N PHE A 475 -6.77 -17.74 3.59
CA PHE A 475 -6.99 -17.70 2.15
C PHE A 475 -6.37 -18.91 1.44
N GLY A 476 -5.08 -19.15 1.65
CA GLY A 476 -4.36 -20.24 0.99
C GLY A 476 -4.90 -21.61 1.35
N ARG A 477 -5.28 -21.82 2.63
CA ARG A 477 -5.92 -23.07 3.10
C ARG A 477 -7.25 -23.35 2.41
N SER A 478 -8.04 -22.33 2.14
CA SER A 478 -9.35 -22.48 1.49
C SER A 478 -9.26 -23.08 0.07
N TRP A 479 -8.11 -22.90 -0.60
CA TRP A 479 -7.86 -23.40 -1.95
C TRP A 479 -7.24 -24.80 -2.02
N ARG A 480 -7.06 -25.48 -0.87
CA ARG A 480 -6.53 -26.85 -0.79
C ARG A 480 -7.39 -27.85 -1.56
N VAL A 481 -6.72 -28.82 -2.16
CA VAL A 481 -7.33 -29.94 -2.88
C VAL A 481 -7.05 -31.24 -2.12
N GLY A 482 -8.12 -31.99 -1.82
CA GLY A 482 -8.02 -33.27 -1.12
C GLY A 482 -7.97 -33.13 0.40
N SER A 483 -7.70 -34.26 1.08
CA SER A 483 -7.71 -34.34 2.54
C SER A 483 -6.36 -33.95 3.16
N LEU A 484 -6.38 -33.54 4.43
CA LEU A 484 -5.18 -33.20 5.20
C LEU A 484 -4.13 -34.32 5.25
N LYS A 485 -4.57 -35.58 5.15
CA LYS A 485 -3.68 -36.75 5.15
C LYS A 485 -2.78 -36.82 3.89
N GLN A 486 -3.12 -36.09 2.84
CA GLN A 486 -2.36 -36.05 1.58
C GLN A 486 -1.31 -34.92 1.56
N CYS A 487 -1.29 -34.05 2.57
CA CYS A 487 -0.27 -33.03 2.74
C CYS A 487 1.03 -33.67 3.22
N SER A 488 2.19 -33.15 2.80
CA SER A 488 3.46 -33.74 3.24
C SER A 488 3.75 -33.50 4.73
N ARG A 489 2.99 -32.60 5.38
CA ARG A 489 3.03 -32.33 6.83
C ARG A 489 1.69 -31.93 7.42
N PRO A 490 1.47 -32.17 8.73
CA PRO A 490 0.36 -31.58 9.47
C PRO A 490 0.48 -30.06 9.51
N GLU A 491 -0.66 -29.36 9.42
CA GLU A 491 -0.74 -27.90 9.47
C GLU A 491 -0.33 -27.38 10.87
N ARG A 492 0.64 -26.47 10.94
CA ARG A 492 1.05 -25.83 12.21
C ARG A 492 0.16 -24.62 12.56
N LEU A 493 -0.03 -24.41 13.87
CA LEU A 493 -0.46 -23.17 14.54
C LEU A 493 0.75 -22.19 14.66
N PRO A 494 0.56 -20.88 14.96
CA PRO A 494 1.27 -19.77 14.34
C PRO A 494 2.78 -19.66 14.62
N VAL A 495 3.41 -19.00 13.64
CA VAL A 495 4.76 -18.40 13.49
C VAL A 495 5.66 -18.43 14.73
N ARG A 496 6.75 -19.21 14.67
CA ARG A 496 7.96 -18.91 15.46
C ARG A 496 8.66 -17.72 14.78
N ASP A 497 9.27 -16.84 15.56
CA ASP A 497 10.08 -15.74 15.02
C ASP A 497 11.03 -16.23 13.91
N PRO A 498 11.11 -15.52 12.76
CA PRO A 498 12.04 -15.88 11.69
C PRO A 498 13.46 -16.03 12.23
N VAL A 499 14.21 -17.02 11.73
CA VAL A 499 15.59 -17.28 12.21
C VAL A 499 16.48 -16.03 12.14
N CYS A 500 16.26 -15.10 11.20
CA CYS A 500 16.96 -13.81 11.15
C CYS A 500 16.77 -12.91 12.38
N LEU A 501 15.66 -13.03 13.11
CA LEU A 501 15.45 -12.29 14.36
C LEU A 501 16.28 -12.90 15.50
N LEU A 502 16.53 -14.21 15.45
CA LEU A 502 17.22 -14.97 16.48
C LEU A 502 18.73 -15.12 16.21
N ARG A 503 19.17 -15.00 14.95
CA ARG A 503 20.54 -15.27 14.49
C ARG A 503 21.08 -14.16 13.60
N TRP A 504 22.00 -13.38 14.15
CA TRP A 504 22.60 -12.22 13.48
C TRP A 504 23.44 -12.59 12.25
N ASP A 505 24.18 -13.69 12.31
CA ASP A 505 24.97 -14.23 11.20
C ASP A 505 24.12 -14.56 9.96
N VAL A 506 22.95 -15.17 10.21
CA VAL A 506 21.97 -15.51 9.17
C VAL A 506 21.38 -14.25 8.55
N ARG A 507 21.06 -13.24 9.35
CA ARG A 507 20.56 -11.94 8.89
C ARG A 507 21.59 -11.20 8.04
N ILE A 508 22.86 -11.14 8.45
CA ILE A 508 23.93 -10.51 7.65
C ILE A 508 24.05 -11.20 6.28
N ARG A 509 24.08 -12.53 6.27
CA ARG A 509 24.14 -13.31 5.02
C ARG A 509 22.94 -13.01 4.11
N ALA A 510 21.74 -12.95 4.68
CA ALA A 510 20.52 -12.60 3.93
C ALA A 510 20.61 -11.21 3.31
N VAL A 511 20.96 -10.19 4.09
CA VAL A 511 21.10 -8.80 3.61
C VAL A 511 22.18 -8.71 2.53
N ARG A 512 23.34 -9.34 2.74
CA ARG A 512 24.45 -9.33 1.77
C ARG A 512 24.02 -9.84 0.40
N HIS A 513 23.36 -11.00 0.34
CA HIS A 513 22.93 -11.58 -0.94
C HIS A 513 21.73 -10.83 -1.55
N CYS A 514 20.75 -10.42 -0.74
CA CYS A 514 19.56 -9.72 -1.24
C CYS A 514 19.82 -8.28 -1.67
N ASN A 515 20.90 -7.65 -1.19
CA ASN A 515 21.33 -6.34 -1.66
C ASN A 515 21.68 -6.32 -3.16
N ALA A 516 21.89 -7.48 -3.80
CA ALA A 516 22.00 -7.57 -5.25
C ALA A 516 20.78 -6.95 -5.97
N LEU A 517 19.57 -7.07 -5.42
CA LEU A 517 18.35 -6.43 -5.96
C LEU A 517 18.45 -4.90 -5.97
N LYS A 518 19.29 -4.31 -5.12
CA LYS A 518 19.55 -2.86 -5.05
C LYS A 518 20.80 -2.43 -5.81
N SER A 519 21.52 -3.36 -6.43
CA SER A 519 22.75 -3.06 -7.15
C SER A 519 22.49 -2.40 -8.51
N VAL A 520 23.57 -1.88 -9.11
CA VAL A 520 23.56 -1.27 -10.46
C VAL A 520 23.05 -2.23 -11.54
N VAL A 521 23.17 -3.54 -11.33
CA VAL A 521 22.67 -4.59 -12.24
C VAL A 521 21.17 -4.44 -12.49
N PHE A 522 20.43 -4.04 -11.46
CA PHE A 522 18.98 -3.92 -11.49
C PHE A 522 18.49 -2.46 -11.53
N VAL A 523 19.38 -1.48 -11.64
CA VAL A 523 19.02 -0.04 -11.56
C VAL A 523 17.98 0.38 -12.60
N LYS A 524 18.06 -0.20 -13.81
CA LYS A 524 17.09 0.05 -14.89
C LYS A 524 15.68 -0.40 -14.48
N CYS A 525 15.59 -1.39 -13.59
CA CYS A 525 14.34 -1.98 -13.12
C CYS A 525 13.72 -1.28 -11.91
N HIS A 526 14.52 -0.61 -11.07
CA HIS A 526 14.07 -0.05 -9.77
C HIS A 526 12.91 0.92 -9.90
N ARG A 527 12.82 1.65 -11.03
CA ARG A 527 11.73 2.61 -11.30
C ARG A 527 10.41 1.94 -11.69
N ARG A 528 10.44 0.68 -12.12
CA ARG A 528 9.28 -0.02 -12.71
C ARG A 528 8.81 -1.21 -11.87
N VAL A 529 9.68 -1.79 -11.05
CA VAL A 529 9.37 -2.95 -10.19
C VAL A 529 9.93 -2.70 -8.79
N ASN A 530 9.07 -2.67 -7.76
CA ASN A 530 9.52 -2.53 -6.38
C ASN A 530 10.13 -3.86 -5.89
N PRO A 531 11.41 -3.90 -5.46
CA PRO A 531 12.02 -5.13 -4.97
C PRO A 531 11.30 -5.65 -3.72
N VAL A 532 10.75 -6.85 -3.83
CA VAL A 532 9.93 -7.47 -2.78
C VAL A 532 10.81 -7.86 -1.57
N LEU A 533 10.30 -7.64 -0.35
CA LEU A 533 10.92 -8.08 0.91
C LEU A 533 11.11 -9.61 1.00
N SER A 534 10.50 -10.36 0.08
CA SER A 534 10.57 -11.82 -0.09
C SER A 534 11.98 -12.39 -0.04
N CYS A 535 12.97 -11.75 -0.69
CA CYS A 535 14.34 -12.29 -0.69
C CYS A 535 14.90 -12.44 0.73
N LEU A 536 14.64 -11.46 1.60
CA LEU A 536 15.13 -11.53 2.98
C LEU A 536 14.46 -12.66 3.74
N LEU A 537 13.14 -12.83 3.57
CA LEU A 537 12.38 -13.92 4.19
C LEU A 537 12.90 -15.29 3.75
N ASP A 538 13.05 -15.51 2.43
CA ASP A 538 13.61 -16.74 1.85
C ASP A 538 15.00 -17.04 2.43
N MET A 539 15.85 -16.02 2.57
CA MET A 539 17.23 -16.16 3.02
C MET A 539 17.38 -16.39 4.54
N CYS A 540 16.37 -16.02 5.32
CA CYS A 540 16.39 -16.21 6.77
C CYS A 540 16.47 -17.67 7.17
N GLU A 541 15.99 -18.58 6.34
CA GLU A 541 16.01 -20.00 6.66
C GLU A 541 16.52 -20.85 5.48
N CYS A 542 17.15 -20.19 4.50
CA CYS A 542 17.86 -20.84 3.41
C CYS A 542 19.03 -21.67 3.96
N PRO A 543 19.12 -22.97 3.61
CA PRO A 543 20.28 -23.80 3.94
C PRO A 543 21.57 -23.22 3.35
N GLU A 544 22.69 -23.29 4.07
CA GLU A 544 23.98 -22.68 3.64
C GLU A 544 24.47 -23.15 2.26
N LYS A 545 24.15 -24.39 1.86
CA LYS A 545 24.55 -24.95 0.57
C LYS A 545 23.61 -24.58 -0.58
N ARG A 546 22.51 -23.86 -0.33
CA ARG A 546 21.56 -23.38 -1.34
C ARG A 546 21.70 -21.88 -1.59
N ARG A 547 21.29 -21.44 -2.78
CA ARG A 547 21.31 -20.04 -3.21
C ARG A 547 19.88 -19.49 -3.36
N CYS A 548 19.10 -19.50 -2.27
CA CYS A 548 17.67 -19.14 -2.33
C CYS A 548 17.43 -17.70 -2.82
N TYR A 549 18.37 -16.78 -2.56
CA TYR A 549 18.32 -15.43 -3.11
C TYR A 549 18.19 -15.42 -4.64
N CYS A 550 18.82 -16.36 -5.37
CA CYS A 550 18.72 -16.43 -6.83
C CYS A 550 17.29 -16.70 -7.33
N GLU A 551 16.43 -17.29 -6.51
CA GLU A 551 15.02 -17.52 -6.82
C GLU A 551 14.28 -16.18 -6.85
N ALA A 552 14.48 -15.34 -5.83
CA ALA A 552 13.92 -13.99 -5.77
C ALA A 552 14.49 -13.05 -6.84
N LEU A 553 15.80 -13.12 -7.12
CA LEU A 553 16.41 -12.36 -8.22
C LEU A 553 15.88 -12.79 -9.60
N THR A 554 15.61 -14.10 -9.78
CA THR A 554 15.00 -14.60 -11.02
C THR A 554 13.60 -14.02 -11.20
N ALA A 555 12.76 -14.06 -10.16
CA ALA A 555 11.42 -13.47 -10.22
C ALA A 555 11.46 -11.97 -10.56
N TYR A 556 12.35 -11.21 -9.91
CA TYR A 556 12.52 -9.78 -10.18
C TYR A 556 13.01 -9.51 -11.62
N ALA A 557 13.93 -10.32 -12.14
CA ALA A 557 14.37 -10.20 -13.52
C ALA A 557 13.27 -10.53 -14.54
N HIS A 558 12.39 -11.50 -14.26
CA HIS A 558 11.23 -11.81 -15.09
C HIS A 558 10.24 -10.65 -15.14
N GLU A 559 9.95 -10.01 -14.00
CA GLU A 559 9.15 -8.78 -13.97
C GLU A 559 9.80 -7.66 -14.79
N CYS A 560 11.13 -7.54 -14.72
CA CYS A 560 11.86 -6.56 -15.52
C CYS A 560 11.72 -6.78 -17.02
N ALA A 561 11.87 -8.05 -17.44
CA ALA A 561 11.73 -8.44 -18.84
C ALA A 561 10.32 -8.15 -19.36
N ARG A 562 9.28 -8.34 -18.54
CA ARG A 562 7.88 -7.93 -18.85
C ARG A 562 7.73 -6.43 -19.04
N ALA A 563 8.45 -5.63 -18.25
CA ALA A 563 8.51 -4.18 -18.45
C ALA A 563 9.33 -3.75 -19.68
N GLY A 564 9.76 -4.70 -20.52
CA GLY A 564 10.56 -4.46 -21.73
C GLY A 564 12.06 -4.30 -21.46
N ILE A 565 12.51 -4.54 -20.23
CA ILE A 565 13.89 -4.28 -19.81
C ILE A 565 14.67 -5.59 -19.75
N GLN A 566 15.57 -5.79 -20.71
CA GLN A 566 16.46 -6.94 -20.73
C GLN A 566 17.68 -6.70 -19.83
N LEU A 567 17.92 -7.62 -18.89
CA LEU A 567 18.99 -7.54 -17.90
C LEU A 567 19.96 -8.72 -18.02
N SER A 568 21.26 -8.42 -18.03
CA SER A 568 22.33 -9.44 -17.93
C SER A 568 22.82 -9.56 -16.50
N TRP A 569 22.02 -10.18 -15.62
CA TRP A 569 22.25 -10.12 -14.18
C TRP A 569 22.98 -11.35 -13.59
N ARG A 570 22.83 -12.54 -14.19
CA ARG A 570 23.29 -13.80 -13.58
C ARG A 570 24.80 -13.87 -13.35
N ASN A 571 25.61 -13.29 -14.25
CA ASN A 571 27.06 -13.25 -14.15
C ASN A 571 27.56 -12.41 -12.96
N GLU A 572 26.82 -11.34 -12.64
CA GLU A 572 27.24 -10.34 -11.66
C GLU A 572 26.73 -10.64 -10.24
N THR A 573 25.81 -11.59 -10.09
CA THR A 573 25.15 -11.89 -8.80
C THR A 573 25.41 -13.31 -8.29
N ASP A 574 26.42 -14.01 -8.80
CA ASP A 574 26.70 -15.41 -8.48
C ASP A 574 25.50 -16.36 -8.69
N CYS A 575 24.56 -15.98 -9.56
CA CYS A 575 23.37 -16.78 -9.92
C CYS A 575 23.52 -17.49 -11.27
N LEU A 576 24.77 -17.60 -11.75
CA LEU A 576 25.19 -18.41 -12.89
C LEU A 576 24.85 -19.90 -12.72
N ALA A 577 24.89 -20.38 -11.47
CA ALA A 577 24.51 -21.74 -11.15
C ALA A 577 22.98 -21.88 -11.14
N VAL A 578 22.38 -21.95 -12.32
CA VAL A 578 21.17 -22.76 -12.44
C VAL A 578 21.57 -24.17 -12.05
N THR A 579 20.84 -24.80 -11.13
CA THR A 579 21.11 -26.17 -10.70
C THR A 579 20.95 -27.09 -11.91
N CYS A 580 22.02 -27.28 -12.68
CA CYS A 580 21.98 -28.18 -13.80
C CYS A 580 21.67 -29.60 -13.28
N PRO A 581 20.92 -30.40 -14.06
CA PRO A 581 20.72 -31.81 -13.74
C PRO A 581 22.03 -32.49 -13.38
N ARG A 582 22.01 -33.47 -12.48
CA ARG A 582 23.24 -34.04 -11.93
C ARG A 582 24.12 -34.61 -13.06
N GLY A 583 25.33 -34.06 -13.22
CA GLY A 583 26.26 -34.42 -14.30
C GLY A 583 26.10 -33.63 -15.60
N ALA A 584 25.14 -32.70 -15.70
CA ALA A 584 25.04 -31.71 -16.78
C ALA A 584 25.91 -30.49 -16.47
N VAL A 585 26.36 -29.80 -17.50
CA VAL A 585 27.24 -28.62 -17.41
C VAL A 585 26.52 -27.42 -18.02
N TYR A 586 26.64 -26.26 -17.37
CA TYR A 586 26.15 -25.00 -17.92
C TYR A 586 26.91 -24.63 -19.19
N THR A 587 26.21 -24.15 -20.21
CA THR A 587 26.78 -23.59 -21.44
C THR A 587 25.99 -22.36 -21.88
N ASN A 588 26.67 -21.37 -22.46
CA ASN A 588 26.02 -20.19 -23.05
C ASN A 588 25.28 -20.51 -24.37
N CYS A 589 25.50 -21.70 -24.93
CA CYS A 589 24.94 -22.17 -26.19
C CYS A 589 24.54 -23.64 -26.04
N ALA A 590 23.43 -23.90 -25.36
CA ALA A 590 22.79 -25.20 -25.31
C ALA A 590 21.87 -25.36 -26.54
N PRO A 591 21.84 -26.55 -27.17
CA PRO A 591 20.86 -26.83 -28.22
C PRO A 591 19.44 -26.75 -27.66
N SER A 592 18.47 -26.31 -28.48
CA SER A 592 17.07 -26.17 -28.06
C SER A 592 16.37 -27.49 -27.76
N CYS A 593 17.02 -28.61 -28.06
CA CYS A 593 16.58 -29.95 -27.74
C CYS A 593 17.69 -30.71 -27.02
N ALA A 594 17.43 -31.15 -25.79
CA ALA A 594 18.33 -32.04 -25.08
C ALA A 594 18.29 -33.45 -25.68
N GLN A 595 19.44 -34.11 -25.82
CA GLN A 595 19.47 -35.55 -26.10
C GLN A 595 19.00 -36.30 -24.86
N THR A 596 17.89 -37.05 -24.99
CA THR A 596 17.35 -37.89 -23.93
C THR A 596 17.33 -39.37 -24.33
N CYS A 597 17.00 -40.23 -23.37
CA CYS A 597 16.81 -41.67 -23.60
C CYS A 597 15.44 -42.05 -24.18
N PHE A 598 14.50 -41.12 -24.15
CA PHE A 598 13.22 -41.26 -24.85
C PHE A 598 13.46 -40.75 -26.27
N ASP A 599 12.81 -41.37 -27.27
CA ASP A 599 13.08 -41.27 -28.71
C ASP A 599 13.74 -39.96 -29.18
N ALA A 600 14.70 -40.08 -30.11
CA ALA A 600 15.34 -38.94 -30.75
C ALA A 600 14.26 -37.93 -31.19
N PRO A 601 14.40 -36.63 -30.87
CA PRO A 601 13.34 -35.66 -31.09
C PRO A 601 12.84 -35.78 -32.54
N GLN A 602 11.59 -36.23 -32.70
CA GLN A 602 11.03 -36.63 -33.99
C GLN A 602 10.90 -35.47 -34.98
N ASN A 603 11.15 -34.24 -34.54
CA ASN A 603 10.93 -33.04 -35.34
C ASN A 603 12.20 -32.17 -35.42
N THR A 604 12.99 -32.38 -36.47
CA THR A 604 14.25 -31.68 -36.74
C THR A 604 14.07 -30.17 -36.91
N GLU A 605 12.91 -29.69 -37.38
CA GLU A 605 12.64 -28.27 -37.55
C GLU A 605 12.48 -27.52 -36.23
N LEU A 606 11.76 -28.08 -35.25
CA LEU A 606 11.61 -27.45 -33.92
C LEU A 606 12.93 -27.40 -33.13
N CYS A 607 13.85 -28.31 -33.43
CA CYS A 607 15.20 -28.34 -32.83
C CYS A 607 16.21 -27.43 -33.54
N SER A 608 15.83 -26.77 -34.63
CA SER A 608 16.70 -25.90 -35.43
C SER A 608 16.75 -24.44 -34.93
N LYS A 609 16.22 -24.16 -33.74
CA LYS A 609 16.29 -22.82 -33.13
C LYS A 609 17.74 -22.45 -32.74
N PRO A 610 18.09 -21.15 -32.71
CA PRO A 610 19.39 -20.70 -32.22
C PRO A 610 19.64 -21.23 -30.81
N CYS A 611 20.88 -21.64 -30.53
CA CYS A 611 21.25 -22.08 -29.20
C CYS A 611 21.09 -20.94 -28.19
N ALA A 612 20.73 -21.28 -26.96
CA ALA A 612 20.52 -20.33 -25.87
C ALA A 612 21.28 -20.79 -24.61
N PRO A 613 21.57 -19.90 -23.65
CA PRO A 613 22.15 -20.31 -22.38
C PRO A 613 21.30 -21.38 -21.69
N GLY A 614 21.93 -22.48 -21.26
CA GLY A 614 21.24 -23.68 -20.80
C GLY A 614 22.18 -24.72 -20.17
N CYS A 615 21.62 -25.86 -19.77
CA CYS A 615 22.37 -27.01 -19.25
C CYS A 615 22.47 -28.09 -20.33
N LEU A 616 23.68 -28.59 -20.57
CA LEU A 616 23.95 -29.63 -21.56
C LEU A 616 24.67 -30.82 -20.91
N CYS A 617 24.22 -32.03 -21.23
CA CYS A 617 24.95 -33.23 -20.84
C CYS A 617 26.30 -33.33 -21.59
N PRO A 618 27.41 -33.66 -20.91
CA PRO A 618 28.71 -33.84 -21.55
C PRO A 618 28.67 -34.86 -22.71
N PRO A 619 29.61 -34.79 -23.65
CA PRO A 619 29.70 -35.73 -24.76
C PRO A 619 29.61 -37.20 -24.29
N LYS A 620 28.90 -38.03 -25.07
CA LYS A 620 28.63 -39.46 -24.78
C LYS A 620 27.69 -39.72 -23.59
N THR A 621 27.03 -38.70 -23.07
CA THR A 621 25.96 -38.84 -22.07
C THR A 621 24.67 -38.20 -22.56
N VAL A 622 23.54 -38.69 -22.06
CA VAL A 622 22.19 -38.20 -22.38
C VAL A 622 21.42 -37.92 -21.10
N LEU A 623 20.49 -36.99 -21.15
CA LEU A 623 19.67 -36.62 -20.00
C LEU A 623 18.59 -37.69 -19.75
N HIS A 624 18.58 -38.27 -18.56
CA HIS A 624 17.58 -39.24 -18.14
C HIS A 624 17.21 -39.02 -16.66
N ARG A 625 15.92 -38.79 -16.39
CA ARG A 625 15.40 -38.64 -15.03
C ARG A 625 16.20 -37.63 -14.18
N GLY A 626 16.59 -36.50 -14.76
CA GLY A 626 17.34 -35.45 -14.06
C GLY A 626 18.83 -35.73 -13.83
N ARG A 627 19.42 -36.73 -14.52
CA ARG A 627 20.85 -37.04 -14.46
C ARG A 627 21.41 -37.32 -15.87
N CYS A 628 22.64 -36.90 -16.13
CA CYS A 628 23.35 -37.31 -17.33
C CYS A 628 23.91 -38.71 -17.15
N ILE A 629 23.54 -39.63 -18.04
CA ILE A 629 23.95 -41.03 -18.00
C ILE A 629 24.52 -41.46 -19.35
N LYS A 630 25.37 -42.49 -19.35
CA LYS A 630 25.86 -43.09 -20.60
C LYS A 630 24.76 -43.96 -21.19
N PRO A 631 24.32 -43.71 -22.44
CA PRO A 631 23.33 -44.57 -23.08
C PRO A 631 23.96 -45.89 -23.54
N HIS A 632 23.21 -47.00 -23.48
CA HIS A 632 23.63 -48.27 -24.05
C HIS A 632 23.02 -48.44 -25.45
N ARG A 633 23.84 -48.67 -26.49
CA ARG A 633 23.35 -49.00 -27.83
C ARG A 633 22.98 -50.49 -27.90
N TYR A 634 21.71 -50.79 -28.16
CA TYR A 634 21.28 -52.12 -28.57
C TYR A 634 21.29 -52.19 -30.11
N LYS A 635 21.84 -53.26 -30.69
CA LYS A 635 21.63 -53.59 -32.12
C LYS A 635 20.40 -54.49 -32.19
N PRO A 636 19.26 -54.06 -32.76
CA PRO A 636 18.15 -54.98 -33.00
C PRO A 636 18.53 -55.93 -34.15
N ASN A 637 18.41 -57.23 -33.92
CA ASN A 637 18.18 -58.18 -35.00
C ASN A 637 16.70 -58.07 -35.41
N SER A 638 16.46 -58.00 -36.71
CA SER A 638 15.16 -58.03 -37.40
C SER A 638 14.32 -56.74 -37.43
N THR A 639 14.20 -56.21 -38.65
CA THR A 639 13.04 -55.62 -39.37
C THR A 639 11.98 -54.77 -38.67
N ASP A 640 12.19 -54.22 -37.48
CA ASP A 640 11.31 -53.16 -36.96
C ASP A 640 12.07 -51.85 -36.71
N THR A 641 11.61 -50.81 -37.39
CA THR A 641 12.33 -49.55 -37.54
C THR A 641 12.06 -48.63 -36.35
N ILE A 642 12.61 -48.94 -35.17
CA ILE A 642 12.62 -48.00 -34.02
C ILE A 642 14.02 -47.94 -33.43
N ARG A 643 14.81 -46.94 -33.84
CA ARG A 643 16.13 -46.62 -33.27
C ARG A 643 15.96 -45.90 -31.91
N GLY A 644 15.66 -46.64 -30.85
CA GLY A 644 15.65 -46.11 -29.47
C GLY A 644 16.96 -46.40 -28.72
N LEU A 645 17.46 -45.43 -27.93
CA LEU A 645 18.54 -45.65 -26.96
C LEU A 645 17.93 -46.23 -25.67
N LYS A 646 18.22 -47.48 -25.32
CA LYS A 646 17.83 -48.00 -24.00
C LYS A 646 18.78 -47.46 -22.93
N CYS A 647 18.22 -46.83 -21.92
CA CYS A 647 18.96 -46.31 -20.79
C CYS A 647 18.52 -46.98 -19.50
N GLN A 648 19.48 -47.50 -18.73
CA GLN A 648 19.26 -47.99 -17.38
C GLN A 648 20.19 -47.23 -16.44
N LEU A 649 19.66 -46.78 -15.31
CA LEU A 649 20.49 -46.36 -14.19
C LEU A 649 21.15 -47.62 -13.64
N LYS A 650 22.49 -47.69 -13.62
CA LYS A 650 23.17 -48.67 -12.77
C LYS A 650 22.87 -48.28 -11.33
N GLU A 651 22.10 -49.09 -10.62
CA GLU A 651 22.01 -48.97 -9.16
C GLU A 651 23.39 -49.29 -8.59
N GLU A 652 24.07 -48.28 -8.05
CA GLU A 652 25.22 -48.52 -7.18
C GLU A 652 24.65 -49.09 -5.88
N ASN A 653 24.82 -50.40 -5.69
CA ASN A 653 24.54 -51.08 -4.43
C ASN A 653 25.42 -50.47 -3.33
N TYR A 654 24.88 -49.50 -2.58
CA TYR A 654 25.40 -49.12 -1.27
C TYR A 654 24.85 -50.11 -0.23
N ASN A 655 25.37 -51.33 -0.28
CA ASN A 655 25.38 -52.26 0.85
C ASN A 655 26.83 -52.73 1.00
N ASN A 656 27.65 -51.93 1.68
CA ASN A 656 28.85 -52.44 2.32
C ASN A 656 28.89 -51.89 3.76
N PRO A 657 28.56 -52.70 4.77
CA PRO A 657 28.66 -52.33 6.17
C PRO A 657 30.09 -52.63 6.63
N ASP A 658 31.05 -51.77 6.30
CA ASP A 658 32.38 -51.78 6.94
C ASP A 658 33.12 -50.49 6.59
N MET A 659 32.94 -49.48 7.45
CA MET A 659 34.00 -48.53 7.78
C MET A 659 33.66 -47.88 9.12
N ASP A 660 34.03 -48.62 10.15
CA ASP A 660 34.27 -48.14 11.50
C ASP A 660 35.37 -47.05 11.43
N PHE A 661 35.04 -45.82 11.84
CA PHE A 661 36.04 -44.84 12.22
C PHE A 661 35.68 -44.32 13.60
N GLY A 662 36.28 -45.00 14.58
CA GLY A 662 36.18 -44.71 15.99
C GLY A 662 36.59 -43.27 16.32
N LEU A 663 35.84 -42.73 17.29
CA LEU A 663 36.22 -41.60 18.11
C LEU A 663 37.61 -41.85 18.73
N ARG A 664 38.59 -41.01 18.36
CA ARG A 664 39.76 -40.76 19.21
C ARG A 664 39.80 -39.28 19.56
N THR A 665 39.50 -39.04 20.83
CA THR A 665 39.86 -37.85 21.60
C THR A 665 41.39 -37.74 21.69
N SER A 666 41.96 -36.57 21.42
CA SER A 666 43.28 -36.20 21.92
C SER A 666 43.25 -34.77 22.44
N SER A 667 43.13 -34.65 23.75
CA SER A 667 43.78 -33.60 24.53
C SER A 667 45.27 -33.94 24.65
N ASP A 668 46.17 -33.04 24.22
CA ASP A 668 47.19 -32.48 25.11
C ASP A 668 48.10 -31.44 24.42
N GLN A 669 48.23 -30.31 25.12
CA GLN A 669 49.38 -29.46 25.40
C GLN A 669 50.55 -29.32 24.41
N GLY A 670 51.01 -28.07 24.24
CA GLY A 670 52.42 -27.78 23.99
C GLY A 670 52.71 -26.45 23.29
N THR A 671 53.05 -25.44 24.11
CA THR A 671 53.74 -24.15 23.81
C THR A 671 53.07 -23.08 22.97
#